data_AF-A0A940DHM9-F1
#
_entry.id   AF-A0A940DHM9-F1
#
_cell.length_a   1.000
_cell.length_b   1.000
_cell.length_c   1.000
_cell.angle_alpha   90.00
_cell.angle_beta   90.00
_cell.angle_gamma   90.00
#
_symmetry.space_group_name_H-M   'P 1'
#
loop_
_entity.id
_entity.type
_entity.pdbx_description
1 polymer ?
#
loop_
_entity_poly.entity_id
_entity_poly.type
_entity_poly.pdbx_seq_one_letter_code
_entity_poly.pdbx_strand_id
1 'polypeptide(L)'
;MPEESELRYRTDTDGKGVTVIGYSDNIGMELVIPDAYNGLPVTAIGENAFRDCRDVISITIPDSVDMIYSEAFAGCTQLNEITLSKNVEHFAQNAFLDCDKLETVYYSGSAEDWCGIYFQNANANPLNYADILYANGSKLTDLEISGGTRVIKDYAFAGYDGLRSLTIETDLDEIGERVFNGCTNIESVKISGYITESGFDIFGGCVNIKEIEMSVKAWNDLFSLRLEKLEKVVFTGGEAVSVGMFKMYPELEVVILCDSIKSIGVSAFEKCSSLKEVRFGNSLNYIGDSAFEGCENLGNIVIPDSVHTIGDRAFYGSGAPSIKIGNGVNTIGAYTFAANDRLALLEIPASVTQISDGAFNGCTQIVEIFNRSALDIVAGTGDNGKVALYAKHVYSEEGGSYFSFKDDYGFYYDGTDAYLINYCGDRTELVLPSGFTASDGTEINSYKIYNYAFRRSDELTYVSVPDCVTEIGVGAFSFCENLSVVRLGNGISAIKQKLFDGCQKLTVMVIPSSVTVIESDAFRNCDNLASVTIPDSVNVIESQAFSSCDKLPKTENGVQYVDKWAISCDDDITQLTLRNDTVGIAGGAFSSKVNLISVVIPDSVKYLGEYAIASCAGLTSVTVGSNVESIGTTAFYKCYKLVEVYNKSSLNIVKDTSNGYVGYYAENIYTEEGGSRITDTADGYRFYFDGSDGRLLGYFGEETELTLPSGFTAYDGTAVDTYGVYERAFSNKQTMASITIPANVTSFGTYAFYGCNNLAVIRYEGSVADWCRIYFEDYDANPISADCEFYISGELIADLVIPDDVTSIGMYAFYGYLRLSKLTLCAGLSIIGEKAFYNCRKITEIFNKSALEIVAGTKTHGYVAYYAKNVYTEDGNPTYTDTADGYRFQYYGTNGYLVTYYGSEGDITLPSYFIAPDGTQVNSYEINAYAFAYNELLTSVVIPDCVTGIGEGAFYHCKNLSSLTVGKGVADIGAQAFNGCGALTEIEYNAVDLEKYVMSNWPFFGAGIDGNGLTVTFGDSVESIPYGLMGRCLGLTTVIISDNVKSIGNYAFESCINLTVVTIGSGVTSIGRSAFEFCERLRSVVIPASVTSIGQHAFNACSLSEIIFEGTDGWQASTSSSFVDYTTLASADLANTSTAATYLNLTYCAYYWRKVK
;
A
#
# COMPACT_ATOMS: atom_id res chain seq x y z
N MET A 1 -58.70 -17.79 -48.44
CA MET A 1 -58.66 -19.10 -47.78
C MET A 1 -57.90 -20.07 -48.68
N PRO A 2 -56.56 -20.00 -48.64
CA PRO A 2 -55.68 -20.79 -47.77
C PRO A 2 -55.72 -20.26 -46.33
N GLU A 3 -55.39 -21.15 -45.40
CA GLU A 3 -55.82 -21.22 -44.00
C GLU A 3 -55.61 -19.96 -43.16
N GLU A 4 -56.49 -19.82 -42.17
CA GLU A 4 -56.62 -18.70 -41.24
C GLU A 4 -55.32 -18.46 -40.47
N SER A 5 -55.02 -17.18 -40.25
CA SER A 5 -53.76 -16.65 -39.72
C SER A 5 -53.17 -17.43 -38.55
N GLU A 6 -51.98 -18.00 -38.75
CA GLU A 6 -51.10 -18.55 -37.69
C GLU A 6 -50.77 -17.50 -36.61
N LEU A 7 -50.92 -16.20 -36.91
CA LEU A 7 -50.70 -15.06 -36.02
C LEU A 7 -51.99 -14.61 -35.32
N ARG A 8 -51.86 -14.26 -34.03
CA ARG A 8 -52.91 -13.70 -33.19
C ARG A 8 -52.73 -12.18 -33.05
N TYR A 9 -53.83 -11.44 -33.14
CA TYR A 9 -53.84 -9.98 -33.14
C TYR A 9 -54.74 -9.42 -32.04
N ARG A 10 -54.41 -8.23 -31.54
CA ARG A 10 -55.23 -7.41 -30.64
C ARG A 10 -55.39 -6.03 -31.26
N THR A 11 -56.62 -5.52 -31.34
CA THR A 11 -56.86 -4.12 -31.75
C THR A 11 -56.26 -3.16 -30.75
N ASP A 12 -55.58 -2.12 -31.24
CA ASP A 12 -54.98 -1.10 -30.40
C ASP A 12 -56.04 -0.30 -29.65
N THR A 13 -55.64 0.33 -28.53
CA THR A 13 -56.58 1.04 -27.65
C THR A 13 -57.29 2.23 -28.31
N ASP A 14 -56.69 2.81 -29.35
CA ASP A 14 -57.27 3.90 -30.14
C ASP A 14 -58.10 3.43 -31.35
N GLY A 15 -58.13 2.11 -31.60
CA GLY A 15 -58.84 1.47 -32.71
C GLY A 15 -58.26 1.73 -34.09
N LYS A 16 -57.05 2.31 -34.21
CA LYS A 16 -56.46 2.69 -35.51
C LYS A 16 -55.47 1.67 -36.07
N GLY A 17 -55.03 0.71 -35.26
CA GLY A 17 -54.11 -0.34 -35.65
C GLY A 17 -54.35 -1.65 -34.91
N VAL A 18 -53.48 -2.62 -35.15
CA VAL A 18 -53.44 -3.89 -34.42
C VAL A 18 -52.02 -4.25 -33.98
N THR A 19 -51.91 -4.82 -32.79
CA THR A 19 -50.70 -5.41 -32.23
C THR A 19 -50.69 -6.93 -32.46
N VAL A 20 -49.57 -7.51 -32.90
CA VAL A 20 -49.37 -8.97 -32.91
C VAL A 20 -49.11 -9.46 -31.48
N ILE A 21 -49.91 -10.38 -30.96
CA ILE A 21 -49.84 -10.82 -29.54
C ILE A 21 -49.48 -12.29 -29.36
N GLY A 22 -49.21 -13.02 -30.44
CA GLY A 22 -48.95 -14.45 -30.37
C GLY A 22 -49.12 -15.17 -31.69
N TYR A 23 -49.01 -16.49 -31.64
CA TYR A 23 -49.30 -17.42 -32.74
C TYR A 23 -50.13 -18.62 -32.24
N SER A 24 -50.76 -19.39 -33.14
CA SER A 24 -51.81 -20.39 -32.81
C SER A 24 -51.42 -21.86 -33.12
N ASP A 25 -50.13 -22.20 -33.01
CA ASP A 25 -49.47 -23.49 -33.30
C ASP A 25 -48.97 -23.67 -34.75
N ASN A 26 -47.71 -24.11 -34.87
CA ASN A 26 -46.97 -24.42 -36.11
C ASN A 26 -46.60 -23.23 -37.01
N ILE A 27 -45.89 -22.25 -36.45
CA ILE A 27 -45.23 -21.18 -37.21
C ILE A 27 -44.12 -21.78 -38.10
N GLY A 28 -44.13 -21.46 -39.40
CA GLY A 28 -43.08 -21.89 -40.33
C GLY A 28 -41.68 -21.39 -39.94
N MET A 29 -40.64 -22.00 -40.52
CA MET A 29 -39.23 -21.60 -40.27
C MET A 29 -38.92 -20.15 -40.70
N GLU A 30 -39.70 -19.59 -41.63
CA GLU A 30 -39.62 -18.20 -42.09
C GLU A 30 -40.89 -17.46 -41.68
N LEU A 31 -40.76 -16.44 -40.83
CA LEU A 31 -41.87 -15.64 -40.32
C LEU A 31 -41.95 -14.29 -41.03
N VAL A 32 -43.04 -14.03 -41.75
CA VAL A 32 -43.31 -12.73 -42.37
C VAL A 32 -44.54 -12.11 -41.72
N ILE A 33 -44.35 -11.00 -41.00
CA ILE A 33 -45.45 -10.25 -40.39
C ILE A 33 -46.10 -9.35 -41.48
N PRO A 34 -47.43 -9.41 -41.70
CA PRO A 34 -48.08 -8.62 -42.75
C PRO A 34 -48.23 -7.14 -42.37
N ASP A 35 -48.23 -6.24 -43.35
CA ASP A 35 -48.42 -4.79 -43.12
C ASP A 35 -49.77 -4.45 -42.46
N ALA A 36 -50.81 -5.27 -42.71
CA ALA A 36 -52.18 -5.03 -42.24
C ALA A 36 -52.95 -6.32 -41.99
N TYR A 37 -53.90 -6.27 -41.05
CA TYR A 37 -54.86 -7.33 -40.75
C TYR A 37 -56.28 -6.76 -40.73
N ASN A 38 -57.20 -7.37 -41.49
CA ASN A 38 -58.59 -6.91 -41.63
C ASN A 38 -58.73 -5.40 -42.00
N GLY A 39 -57.79 -4.87 -42.77
CA GLY A 39 -57.79 -3.48 -43.22
C GLY A 39 -57.25 -2.46 -42.20
N LEU A 40 -56.79 -2.91 -41.03
CA LEU A 40 -56.06 -2.09 -40.06
C LEU A 40 -54.54 -2.37 -40.16
N PRO A 41 -53.67 -1.35 -40.06
CA PRO A 41 -52.22 -1.55 -40.06
C PRO A 41 -51.76 -2.33 -38.82
N VAL A 42 -50.74 -3.19 -39.00
CA VAL A 42 -50.03 -3.83 -37.88
C VAL A 42 -49.01 -2.83 -37.34
N THR A 43 -49.21 -2.33 -36.13
CA THR A 43 -48.46 -1.21 -35.56
C THR A 43 -47.38 -1.65 -34.57
N ALA A 44 -47.54 -2.81 -33.95
CA ALA A 44 -46.61 -3.28 -32.92
C ALA A 44 -46.50 -4.80 -32.84
N ILE A 45 -45.37 -5.26 -32.31
CA ILE A 45 -45.18 -6.64 -31.82
C ILE A 45 -45.30 -6.63 -30.30
N GLY A 46 -46.31 -7.32 -29.79
CA GLY A 46 -46.69 -7.34 -28.39
C GLY A 46 -45.73 -8.09 -27.49
N GLU A 47 -45.89 -7.85 -26.19
CA GLU A 47 -45.10 -8.48 -25.13
C GLU A 47 -45.19 -10.01 -25.22
N ASN A 48 -44.03 -10.68 -25.18
CA ASN A 48 -43.91 -12.15 -25.28
C ASN A 48 -44.53 -12.79 -26.55
N ALA A 49 -44.84 -12.02 -27.61
CA ALA A 49 -45.61 -12.53 -28.75
C ALA A 49 -44.99 -13.76 -29.43
N PHE A 50 -43.66 -13.83 -29.48
CA PHE A 50 -42.90 -14.94 -30.08
C PHE A 50 -41.88 -15.53 -29.12
N ARG A 51 -42.07 -15.34 -27.80
CA ARG A 51 -41.16 -15.91 -26.80
C ARG A 51 -41.04 -17.42 -26.95
N ASP A 52 -39.81 -17.93 -26.85
CA ASP A 52 -39.46 -19.35 -27.01
C ASP A 52 -39.86 -19.96 -28.38
N CYS A 53 -40.00 -19.14 -29.45
CA CYS A 53 -40.18 -19.64 -30.81
C CYS A 53 -38.88 -20.22 -31.36
N ARG A 54 -38.57 -21.46 -30.98
CA ARG A 54 -37.29 -22.13 -31.27
C ARG A 54 -37.17 -22.73 -32.67
N ASP A 55 -38.20 -22.69 -33.50
CA ASP A 55 -38.14 -23.23 -34.86
C ASP A 55 -37.95 -22.14 -35.93
N VAL A 56 -38.16 -20.87 -35.58
CA VAL A 56 -38.06 -19.74 -36.51
C VAL A 56 -36.59 -19.42 -36.76
N ILE A 57 -36.21 -19.36 -38.04
CA ILE A 57 -34.86 -19.07 -38.52
C ILE A 57 -34.77 -17.64 -39.05
N SER A 58 -35.85 -17.11 -39.65
CA SER A 58 -35.89 -15.74 -40.17
C SER A 58 -37.19 -15.02 -39.83
N ILE A 59 -37.10 -13.71 -39.58
CA ILE A 59 -38.24 -12.83 -39.29
C ILE A 59 -38.21 -11.60 -40.18
N THR A 60 -39.35 -11.22 -40.77
CA THR A 60 -39.53 -9.95 -41.50
C THR A 60 -40.60 -9.10 -40.84
N ILE A 61 -40.19 -7.91 -40.37
CA ILE A 61 -41.06 -6.91 -39.74
C ILE A 61 -41.45 -5.85 -40.79
N PRO A 62 -42.76 -5.58 -41.00
CA PRO A 62 -43.26 -4.67 -42.02
C PRO A 62 -43.04 -3.18 -41.69
N ASP A 63 -43.28 -2.32 -42.68
CA ASP A 63 -43.15 -0.86 -42.57
C ASP A 63 -44.18 -0.22 -41.62
N SER A 64 -45.29 -0.91 -41.35
CA SER A 64 -46.33 -0.38 -40.47
C SER A 64 -46.01 -0.48 -38.98
N VAL A 65 -44.98 -1.24 -38.58
CA VAL A 65 -44.60 -1.46 -37.19
C VAL A 65 -43.64 -0.38 -36.69
N ASP A 66 -43.96 0.24 -35.56
CA ASP A 66 -43.12 1.25 -34.89
C ASP A 66 -42.58 0.79 -33.51
N MET A 67 -43.21 -0.22 -32.90
CA MET A 67 -42.94 -0.66 -31.53
C MET A 67 -42.76 -2.18 -31.41
N ILE A 68 -41.70 -2.60 -30.72
CA ILE A 68 -41.47 -3.99 -30.29
C ILE A 68 -41.43 -4.01 -28.75
N TYR A 69 -42.40 -4.68 -28.13
CA TYR A 69 -42.58 -4.74 -26.68
C TYR A 69 -41.66 -5.78 -26.01
N SER A 70 -41.65 -5.78 -24.67
CA SER A 70 -40.70 -6.56 -23.87
C SER A 70 -40.77 -8.05 -24.16
N GLU A 71 -39.60 -8.69 -24.23
CA GLU A 71 -39.45 -10.13 -24.49
C GLU A 71 -40.16 -10.65 -25.75
N ALA A 72 -40.48 -9.78 -26.72
CA ALA A 72 -41.25 -10.14 -27.92
C ALA A 72 -40.68 -11.35 -28.67
N PHE A 73 -39.35 -11.48 -28.76
CA PHE A 73 -38.63 -12.58 -29.41
C PHE A 73 -37.66 -13.30 -28.47
N ALA A 74 -37.83 -13.15 -27.15
CA ALA A 74 -36.90 -13.75 -26.19
C ALA A 74 -36.89 -15.29 -26.31
N GLY A 75 -35.72 -15.92 -26.32
CA GLY A 75 -35.56 -17.38 -26.42
C GLY A 75 -35.81 -17.95 -27.83
N CYS A 76 -35.83 -17.12 -28.88
CA CYS A 76 -35.82 -17.56 -30.28
C CYS A 76 -34.44 -18.11 -30.68
N THR A 77 -34.01 -19.21 -30.08
CA THR A 77 -32.63 -19.73 -30.15
C THR A 77 -32.16 -20.23 -31.53
N GLN A 78 -33.05 -20.30 -32.52
CA GLN A 78 -32.73 -20.67 -33.90
C GLN A 78 -32.78 -19.50 -34.89
N LEU A 79 -33.23 -18.32 -34.43
CA LEU A 79 -33.29 -17.12 -35.25
C LEU A 79 -31.88 -16.77 -35.71
N ASN A 80 -31.67 -16.74 -37.02
CA ASN A 80 -30.38 -16.41 -37.65
C ASN A 80 -30.42 -15.06 -38.37
N GLU A 81 -31.58 -14.66 -38.89
CA GLU A 81 -31.74 -13.38 -39.57
C GLU A 81 -33.03 -12.64 -39.21
N ILE A 82 -32.97 -11.31 -39.17
CA ILE A 82 -34.14 -10.44 -39.01
C ILE A 82 -34.10 -9.27 -39.99
N THR A 83 -35.23 -8.97 -40.61
CA THR A 83 -35.43 -7.79 -41.45
C THR A 83 -36.33 -6.78 -40.71
N LEU A 84 -35.83 -5.56 -40.54
CA LEU A 84 -36.45 -4.45 -39.83
C LEU A 84 -36.73 -3.27 -40.78
N SER A 85 -37.92 -2.70 -40.64
CA SER A 85 -38.23 -1.41 -41.27
C SER A 85 -37.53 -0.26 -40.56
N LYS A 86 -37.25 0.83 -41.30
CA LYS A 86 -36.80 2.10 -40.75
C LYS A 86 -37.79 2.77 -39.80
N ASN A 87 -39.07 2.37 -39.86
CA ASN A 87 -40.12 2.96 -39.03
C ASN A 87 -40.19 2.36 -37.61
N VAL A 88 -39.41 1.30 -37.32
CA VAL A 88 -39.31 0.74 -35.98
C VAL A 88 -38.45 1.67 -35.12
N GLU A 89 -39.08 2.39 -34.20
CA GLU A 89 -38.43 3.44 -33.39
C GLU A 89 -38.12 2.99 -31.97
N HIS A 90 -38.83 1.98 -31.44
CA HIS A 90 -38.76 1.61 -30.02
C HIS A 90 -38.69 0.09 -29.79
N PHE A 91 -37.72 -0.32 -28.99
CA PHE A 91 -37.53 -1.69 -28.50
C PHE A 91 -37.54 -1.69 -26.97
N ALA A 92 -38.54 -2.33 -26.38
CA ALA A 92 -38.65 -2.48 -24.94
C ALA A 92 -37.73 -3.59 -24.41
N GLN A 93 -37.63 -3.66 -23.09
CA GLN A 93 -36.68 -4.49 -22.34
C GLN A 93 -36.59 -5.93 -22.86
N ASN A 94 -35.37 -6.41 -23.10
CA ASN A 94 -35.09 -7.81 -23.42
C ASN A 94 -35.80 -8.36 -24.67
N ALA A 95 -36.19 -7.52 -25.63
CA ALA A 95 -36.92 -7.94 -26.83
C ALA A 95 -36.29 -9.13 -27.58
N PHE A 96 -34.95 -9.26 -27.57
CA PHE A 96 -34.20 -10.34 -28.23
C PHE A 96 -33.34 -11.18 -27.27
N LEU A 97 -33.66 -11.18 -25.97
CA LEU A 97 -32.90 -11.97 -24.99
C LEU A 97 -32.77 -13.44 -25.44
N ASP A 98 -31.57 -14.02 -25.32
CA ASP A 98 -31.25 -15.42 -25.69
C ASP A 98 -31.51 -15.78 -27.17
N CYS A 99 -31.33 -14.83 -28.10
CA CYS A 99 -31.32 -15.07 -29.55
C CYS A 99 -29.92 -15.43 -30.09
N ASP A 100 -29.24 -16.37 -29.43
CA ASP A 100 -27.79 -16.63 -29.58
C ASP A 100 -27.30 -17.03 -30.98
N LYS A 101 -28.20 -17.35 -31.92
CA LYS A 101 -27.86 -17.71 -33.32
C LYS A 101 -28.05 -16.58 -34.31
N LEU A 102 -28.56 -15.43 -33.86
CA LEU A 102 -28.82 -14.31 -34.72
C LEU A 102 -27.49 -13.82 -35.28
N GLU A 103 -27.33 -13.84 -36.59
CA GLU A 103 -26.06 -13.48 -37.25
C GLU A 103 -26.22 -12.19 -38.05
N THR A 104 -27.39 -11.99 -38.66
CA THR A 104 -27.63 -10.89 -39.59
C THR A 104 -28.90 -10.10 -39.30
N VAL A 105 -28.76 -8.77 -39.23
CA VAL A 105 -29.85 -7.79 -39.19
C VAL A 105 -29.88 -7.03 -40.51
N TYR A 106 -31.00 -7.08 -41.22
CA TYR A 106 -31.26 -6.25 -42.39
C TYR A 106 -32.16 -5.08 -41.98
N TYR A 107 -31.64 -3.85 -42.03
CA TYR A 107 -32.37 -2.64 -41.70
C TYR A 107 -32.56 -1.80 -42.96
N SER A 108 -33.81 -1.44 -43.27
CA SER A 108 -34.12 -0.65 -44.47
C SER A 108 -33.75 0.83 -44.38
N GLY A 109 -33.46 1.34 -43.17
CA GLY A 109 -32.96 2.71 -42.96
C GLY A 109 -31.43 2.81 -43.07
N SER A 110 -30.92 4.04 -43.01
CA SER A 110 -29.47 4.33 -42.94
C SER A 110 -28.88 4.09 -41.54
N ALA A 111 -27.56 4.10 -41.42
CA ALA A 111 -26.91 4.00 -40.11
C ALA A 111 -27.20 5.22 -39.20
N GLU A 112 -27.42 6.40 -39.78
CA GLU A 112 -27.88 7.58 -39.02
C GLU A 112 -29.32 7.41 -38.50
N ASP A 113 -30.22 6.82 -39.31
CA ASP A 113 -31.58 6.51 -38.84
C ASP A 113 -31.54 5.53 -37.65
N TRP A 114 -30.62 4.55 -37.68
CA TRP A 114 -30.40 3.60 -36.59
C TRP A 114 -29.99 4.27 -35.26
N CYS A 115 -29.19 5.34 -35.32
CA CYS A 115 -28.73 6.08 -34.13
C CYS A 115 -29.88 6.68 -33.31
N GLY A 116 -31.05 6.90 -33.94
CA GLY A 116 -32.23 7.47 -33.30
C GLY A 116 -33.14 6.46 -32.60
N ILE A 117 -32.90 5.15 -32.75
CA ILE A 117 -33.76 4.09 -32.20
C ILE A 117 -33.59 4.02 -30.68
N TYR A 118 -34.71 3.94 -29.96
CA TYR A 118 -34.71 3.76 -28.51
C TYR A 118 -34.66 2.28 -28.14
N PHE A 119 -33.56 1.85 -27.54
CA PHE A 119 -33.41 0.53 -26.93
C PHE A 119 -33.44 0.66 -25.41
N GLN A 120 -34.39 0.00 -24.74
CA GLN A 120 -34.51 0.10 -23.28
C GLN A 120 -33.34 -0.55 -22.52
N ASN A 121 -32.67 -1.54 -23.12
CA ASN A 121 -31.41 -2.14 -22.64
C ASN A 121 -30.66 -2.86 -23.79
N ALA A 122 -29.43 -3.31 -23.54
CA ALA A 122 -28.63 -4.03 -24.55
C ALA A 122 -29.35 -5.24 -25.18
N ASN A 123 -30.06 -6.04 -24.36
CA ASN A 123 -30.80 -7.22 -24.85
C ASN A 123 -32.06 -6.87 -25.68
N ALA A 124 -32.49 -5.60 -25.69
CA ALA A 124 -33.52 -5.13 -26.59
C ALA A 124 -32.97 -4.87 -28.00
N ASN A 125 -31.66 -4.67 -28.14
CA ASN A 125 -31.00 -4.46 -29.41
C ASN A 125 -30.64 -5.81 -30.06
N PRO A 126 -31.14 -6.14 -31.27
CA PRO A 126 -30.77 -7.37 -31.95
C PRO A 126 -29.26 -7.45 -32.25
N LEU A 127 -28.55 -6.31 -32.35
CA LEU A 127 -27.10 -6.31 -32.57
C LEU A 127 -26.29 -6.83 -31.37
N ASN A 128 -26.90 -6.93 -30.19
CA ASN A 128 -26.24 -7.57 -29.04
C ASN A 128 -25.99 -9.07 -29.25
N TYR A 129 -26.66 -9.66 -30.25
CA TYR A 129 -26.50 -11.05 -30.62
C TYR A 129 -25.96 -11.24 -32.05
N ALA A 130 -25.96 -10.19 -32.88
CA ALA A 130 -25.67 -10.27 -34.31
C ALA A 130 -24.37 -9.56 -34.73
N ASP A 131 -23.59 -10.21 -35.60
CA ASP A 131 -22.30 -9.70 -36.08
C ASP A 131 -22.40 -8.90 -37.39
N ILE A 132 -23.56 -8.93 -38.07
CA ILE A 132 -23.73 -8.32 -39.39
C ILE A 132 -24.97 -7.43 -39.40
N LEU A 133 -24.78 -6.11 -39.59
CA LEU A 133 -25.85 -5.17 -39.91
C LEU A 133 -25.76 -4.77 -41.39
N TYR A 134 -26.83 -4.97 -42.15
CA TYR A 134 -27.02 -4.31 -43.45
C TYR A 134 -27.94 -3.11 -43.28
N ALA A 135 -27.40 -1.89 -43.33
CA ALA A 135 -28.18 -0.66 -43.31
C ALA A 135 -28.36 -0.13 -44.75
N ASN A 136 -29.61 0.04 -45.18
CA ASN A 136 -30.00 0.45 -46.54
C ASN A 136 -29.28 -0.37 -47.63
N GLY A 137 -29.18 -1.68 -47.41
CA GLY A 137 -28.58 -2.65 -48.34
C GLY A 137 -27.04 -2.73 -48.32
N SER A 138 -26.35 -1.98 -47.47
CA SER A 138 -24.89 -2.02 -47.34
C SER A 138 -24.48 -2.59 -45.98
N LYS A 139 -23.51 -3.51 -45.95
CA LYS A 139 -22.96 -4.04 -44.69
C LYS A 139 -22.22 -2.92 -43.96
N LEU A 140 -22.59 -2.66 -42.71
CA LEU A 140 -21.90 -1.71 -41.86
C LEU A 140 -20.62 -2.35 -41.33
N THR A 141 -19.48 -1.73 -41.59
CA THR A 141 -18.18 -2.09 -41.01
C THR A 141 -17.50 -0.91 -40.36
N ASP A 142 -17.81 0.29 -40.86
CA ASP A 142 -17.27 1.56 -40.41
C ASP A 142 -18.46 2.51 -40.26
N LEU A 143 -18.58 3.16 -39.10
CA LEU A 143 -19.67 4.09 -38.82
C LEU A 143 -19.21 5.51 -39.13
N GLU A 144 -19.84 6.13 -40.13
CA GLU A 144 -19.62 7.53 -40.50
C GLU A 144 -20.90 8.34 -40.23
N ILE A 145 -20.82 9.34 -39.35
CA ILE A 145 -21.92 10.28 -39.07
C ILE A 145 -21.48 11.68 -39.49
N SER A 146 -22.04 12.13 -40.61
CA SER A 146 -21.75 13.45 -41.22
C SER A 146 -23.03 14.19 -41.64
N GLY A 147 -24.19 13.52 -41.64
CA GLY A 147 -25.50 14.14 -41.73
C GLY A 147 -25.87 14.85 -40.42
N GLY A 148 -26.94 15.66 -40.46
CA GLY A 148 -27.34 16.55 -39.36
C GLY A 148 -27.84 15.87 -38.08
N THR A 149 -27.48 14.61 -37.85
CA THR A 149 -27.73 13.87 -36.61
C THR A 149 -27.09 14.59 -35.43
N ARG A 150 -27.88 14.86 -34.38
CA ARG A 150 -27.41 15.56 -33.16
C ARG A 150 -27.50 14.71 -31.90
N VAL A 151 -28.11 13.53 -31.97
CA VAL A 151 -28.31 12.63 -30.83
C VAL A 151 -28.07 11.19 -31.26
N ILE A 152 -27.31 10.45 -30.46
CA ILE A 152 -27.19 8.99 -30.57
C ILE A 152 -27.75 8.37 -29.28
N LYS A 153 -28.74 7.49 -29.40
CA LYS A 153 -29.47 6.94 -28.25
C LYS A 153 -28.73 5.81 -27.54
N ASP A 154 -29.14 5.58 -26.29
CA ASP A 154 -28.59 4.54 -25.42
C ASP A 154 -28.58 3.18 -26.13
N TYR A 155 -27.51 2.40 -25.93
CA TYR A 155 -27.35 1.05 -26.47
C TYR A 155 -27.42 0.89 -27.99
N ALA A 156 -27.40 1.96 -28.79
CA ALA A 156 -27.65 1.90 -30.24
C ALA A 156 -26.78 0.88 -31.00
N PHE A 157 -25.52 0.70 -30.60
CA PHE A 157 -24.61 -0.30 -31.19
C PHE A 157 -24.09 -1.31 -30.14
N ALA A 158 -24.74 -1.42 -28.98
CA ALA A 158 -24.28 -2.32 -27.92
C ALA A 158 -24.22 -3.78 -28.39
N GLY A 159 -23.07 -4.42 -28.12
CA GLY A 159 -22.71 -5.78 -28.49
C GLY A 159 -22.36 -5.98 -29.97
N TYR A 160 -22.40 -4.93 -30.79
CA TYR A 160 -22.14 -5.06 -32.22
C TYR A 160 -20.65 -5.17 -32.53
N ASP A 161 -20.17 -6.40 -32.76
CA ASP A 161 -18.75 -6.66 -33.04
C ASP A 161 -18.36 -6.46 -34.51
N GLY A 162 -19.29 -6.04 -35.37
CA GLY A 162 -19.02 -5.79 -36.80
C GLY A 162 -18.28 -4.49 -37.10
N LEU A 163 -18.24 -3.53 -36.16
CA LEU A 163 -17.59 -2.23 -36.34
C LEU A 163 -16.08 -2.29 -36.15
N ARG A 164 -15.34 -1.65 -37.05
CA ARG A 164 -13.88 -1.52 -37.02
C ARG A 164 -13.40 -0.10 -36.77
N SER A 165 -14.15 0.89 -37.23
CA SER A 165 -13.83 2.30 -37.01
C SER A 165 -15.08 3.16 -36.85
N LEU A 166 -14.91 4.29 -36.15
CA LEU A 166 -15.95 5.29 -35.90
C LEU A 166 -15.44 6.68 -36.31
N THR A 167 -16.19 7.36 -37.17
CA THR A 167 -15.97 8.76 -37.54
C THR A 167 -17.25 9.60 -37.34
N ILE A 168 -17.21 10.59 -36.46
CA ILE A 168 -18.30 11.55 -36.23
C ILE A 168 -17.78 12.97 -36.48
N GLU A 169 -18.31 13.64 -37.49
CA GLU A 169 -17.88 14.99 -37.90
C GLU A 169 -18.85 16.10 -37.47
N THR A 170 -20.08 15.75 -37.11
CA THR A 170 -21.13 16.68 -36.66
C THR A 170 -21.10 16.87 -35.14
N ASP A 171 -21.48 18.06 -34.66
CA ASP A 171 -21.69 18.31 -33.23
C ASP A 171 -22.86 17.48 -32.70
N LEU A 172 -22.65 16.84 -31.55
CA LEU A 172 -23.68 16.09 -30.84
C LEU A 172 -24.16 16.90 -29.63
N ASP A 173 -25.47 17.11 -29.56
CA ASP A 173 -26.11 17.59 -28.34
C ASP A 173 -25.98 16.53 -27.24
N GLU A 174 -26.16 15.25 -27.60
CA GLU A 174 -26.17 14.11 -26.67
C GLU A 174 -25.65 12.83 -27.34
N ILE A 175 -24.81 12.09 -26.63
CA ILE A 175 -24.53 10.67 -26.90
C ILE A 175 -24.92 9.86 -25.65
N GLY A 176 -25.78 8.87 -25.84
CA GLY A 176 -26.38 8.08 -24.76
C GLY A 176 -25.38 7.21 -23.99
N GLU A 177 -25.88 6.47 -23.01
CA GLU A 177 -25.08 5.50 -22.27
C GLU A 177 -24.81 4.22 -23.08
N ARG A 178 -23.62 3.62 -22.89
CA ARG A 178 -23.25 2.31 -23.44
C ARG A 178 -23.49 2.13 -24.94
N VAL A 179 -23.40 3.22 -25.71
CA VAL A 179 -23.72 3.24 -27.15
C VAL A 179 -22.90 2.21 -27.94
N PHE A 180 -21.60 2.09 -27.67
CA PHE A 180 -20.70 1.13 -28.31
C PHE A 180 -20.23 0.05 -27.34
N ASN A 181 -20.98 -0.19 -26.26
CA ASN A 181 -20.55 -1.15 -25.25
C ASN A 181 -20.43 -2.55 -25.87
N GLY A 182 -19.31 -3.24 -25.69
CA GLY A 182 -19.06 -4.57 -26.25
C GLY A 182 -18.69 -4.60 -27.73
N CYS A 183 -18.51 -3.46 -28.41
CA CYS A 183 -17.98 -3.41 -29.77
C CYS A 183 -16.47 -3.71 -29.78
N THR A 184 -16.09 -4.99 -29.67
CA THR A 184 -14.70 -5.36 -29.41
C THR A 184 -13.76 -5.12 -30.59
N ASN A 185 -14.24 -5.13 -31.83
CA ASN A 185 -13.42 -4.95 -33.04
C ASN A 185 -13.09 -3.50 -33.42
N ILE A 186 -13.57 -2.50 -32.68
CA ILE A 186 -13.23 -1.10 -32.95
C ILE A 186 -11.75 -0.87 -32.65
N GLU A 187 -10.98 -0.44 -33.64
CA GLU A 187 -9.55 -0.12 -33.50
C GLU A 187 -9.27 1.40 -33.45
N SER A 188 -10.15 2.22 -34.03
CA SER A 188 -9.97 3.67 -34.13
C SER A 188 -11.27 4.45 -33.92
N VAL A 189 -11.21 5.46 -33.05
CA VAL A 189 -12.31 6.37 -32.73
C VAL A 189 -11.92 7.79 -33.07
N LYS A 190 -12.68 8.43 -33.97
CA LYS A 190 -12.49 9.84 -34.35
C LYS A 190 -13.80 10.62 -34.25
N ILE A 191 -13.92 11.46 -33.24
CA ILE A 191 -15.08 12.34 -33.02
C ILE A 191 -14.60 13.79 -33.03
N SER A 192 -14.71 14.41 -34.20
CA SER A 192 -14.26 15.79 -34.43
C SER A 192 -15.34 16.83 -34.15
N GLY A 193 -16.62 16.43 -34.17
CA GLY A 193 -17.71 17.25 -33.66
C GLY A 193 -17.70 17.34 -32.13
N TYR A 194 -18.15 18.46 -31.57
CA TYR A 194 -18.18 18.68 -30.12
C TYR A 194 -19.35 17.94 -29.47
N ILE A 195 -19.06 17.09 -28.50
CA ILE A 195 -20.06 16.39 -27.68
C ILE A 195 -20.39 17.24 -26.45
N THR A 196 -21.64 17.72 -26.38
CA THR A 196 -22.11 18.59 -25.29
C THR A 196 -22.47 17.80 -24.04
N GLU A 197 -23.20 16.69 -24.19
CA GLU A 197 -23.59 15.78 -23.13
C GLU A 197 -23.26 14.32 -23.52
N SER A 198 -22.67 13.58 -22.59
CA SER A 198 -22.23 12.19 -22.79
C SER A 198 -22.74 11.32 -21.66
N GLY A 199 -23.31 10.16 -22.02
CA GLY A 199 -23.73 9.12 -21.09
C GLY A 199 -22.57 8.33 -20.50
N PHE A 200 -22.90 7.43 -19.58
CA PHE A 200 -21.94 6.55 -18.92
C PHE A 200 -21.44 5.44 -19.87
N ASP A 201 -20.15 5.17 -19.84
CA ASP A 201 -19.49 3.99 -20.41
C ASP A 201 -19.75 3.75 -21.90
N ILE A 202 -19.67 4.84 -22.68
CA ILE A 202 -19.91 4.85 -24.13
C ILE A 202 -19.13 3.76 -24.86
N PHE A 203 -17.87 3.52 -24.45
CA PHE A 203 -16.96 2.56 -25.08
C PHE A 203 -16.63 1.36 -24.18
N GLY A 204 -17.48 1.03 -23.20
CA GLY A 204 -17.21 -0.11 -22.31
C GLY A 204 -16.98 -1.41 -23.07
N GLY A 205 -15.93 -2.15 -22.75
CA GLY A 205 -15.62 -3.41 -23.45
C GLY A 205 -15.06 -3.26 -24.87
N CYS A 206 -14.80 -2.06 -25.38
CA CYS A 206 -14.12 -1.84 -26.66
C CYS A 206 -12.60 -2.09 -26.56
N VAL A 207 -12.21 -3.33 -26.25
CA VAL A 207 -10.85 -3.69 -25.81
C VAL A 207 -9.75 -3.57 -26.87
N ASN A 208 -10.10 -3.42 -28.17
CA ASN A 208 -9.12 -3.31 -29.25
C ASN A 208 -8.84 -1.89 -29.74
N ILE A 209 -9.39 -0.86 -29.09
CA ILE A 209 -9.13 0.54 -29.47
C ILE A 209 -7.64 0.84 -29.28
N LYS A 210 -6.99 1.31 -30.36
CA LYS A 210 -5.60 1.75 -30.39
C LYS A 210 -5.46 3.27 -30.43
N GLU A 211 -6.42 3.97 -31.03
CA GLU A 211 -6.39 5.42 -31.16
C GLU A 211 -7.74 6.05 -30.86
N ILE A 212 -7.70 7.13 -30.05
CA ILE A 212 -8.85 7.97 -29.74
C ILE A 212 -8.50 9.43 -30.09
N GLU A 213 -9.30 10.04 -30.96
CA GLU A 213 -9.32 11.48 -31.21
C GLU A 213 -10.73 11.99 -30.94
N MET A 214 -10.92 12.80 -29.90
CA MET A 214 -12.27 13.23 -29.49
C MET A 214 -12.34 14.66 -28.96
N SER A 215 -13.47 15.30 -29.22
CA SER A 215 -13.86 16.58 -28.65
C SER A 215 -15.11 16.43 -27.79
N VAL A 216 -14.93 16.33 -26.47
CA VAL A 216 -16.03 16.18 -25.51
C VAL A 216 -15.87 17.12 -24.33
N LYS A 217 -16.98 17.65 -23.84
CA LYS A 217 -17.03 18.58 -22.71
C LYS A 217 -16.39 17.99 -21.44
N ALA A 218 -16.75 16.77 -21.09
CA ALA A 218 -16.23 16.04 -19.93
C ALA A 218 -15.79 14.63 -20.35
N TRP A 219 -14.55 14.27 -20.03
CA TRP A 219 -13.98 12.97 -20.37
C TRP A 219 -14.24 11.88 -19.32
N ASN A 220 -14.98 12.21 -18.26
CA ASN A 220 -15.25 11.30 -17.15
C ASN A 220 -16.16 10.15 -17.58
N ASP A 221 -15.91 8.96 -17.04
CA ASP A 221 -16.76 7.78 -17.16
C ASP A 221 -17.04 7.27 -18.58
N LEU A 222 -16.27 7.71 -19.58
CA LEU A 222 -16.42 7.23 -20.97
C LEU A 222 -15.99 5.77 -21.15
N PHE A 223 -15.14 5.26 -20.25
CA PHE A 223 -14.56 3.92 -20.28
C PHE A 223 -14.65 3.29 -18.88
N SER A 224 -15.44 2.22 -18.73
CA SER A 224 -15.50 1.43 -17.49
C SER A 224 -14.37 0.40 -17.38
N LEU A 225 -13.76 0.02 -18.51
CA LEU A 225 -12.65 -0.91 -18.60
C LEU A 225 -11.43 -0.23 -19.18
N ARG A 226 -10.25 -0.60 -18.68
CA ARG A 226 -8.97 -0.11 -19.19
C ARG A 226 -8.77 -0.55 -20.64
N LEU A 227 -8.45 0.39 -21.53
CA LEU A 227 -8.12 0.09 -22.92
C LEU A 227 -6.66 -0.36 -23.03
N GLU A 228 -6.41 -1.64 -22.81
CA GLU A 228 -5.06 -2.22 -22.74
C GLU A 228 -4.24 -2.07 -24.04
N LYS A 229 -4.89 -1.84 -25.19
CA LYS A 229 -4.25 -1.66 -26.50
C LYS A 229 -4.16 -0.20 -26.95
N LEU A 230 -4.54 0.76 -26.11
CA LEU A 230 -4.56 2.17 -26.48
C LEU A 230 -3.13 2.69 -26.63
N GLU A 231 -2.76 3.06 -27.85
CA GLU A 231 -1.43 3.57 -28.22
C GLU A 231 -1.41 5.12 -28.28
N LYS A 232 -2.55 5.75 -28.59
CA LYS A 232 -2.62 7.21 -28.81
C LYS A 232 -3.94 7.85 -28.39
N VAL A 233 -3.83 9.01 -27.73
CA VAL A 233 -4.98 9.86 -27.38
C VAL A 233 -4.77 11.30 -27.84
N VAL A 234 -5.74 11.84 -28.55
CA VAL A 234 -5.77 13.23 -29.03
C VAL A 234 -7.03 13.92 -28.50
N PHE A 235 -6.83 14.92 -27.65
CA PHE A 235 -7.89 15.78 -27.15
C PHE A 235 -8.07 16.94 -28.11
N THR A 236 -9.15 16.95 -28.89
CA THR A 236 -9.50 18.07 -29.78
C THR A 236 -10.47 19.07 -29.11
N GLY A 237 -10.99 18.72 -27.94
CA GLY A 237 -11.77 19.60 -27.05
C GLY A 237 -11.91 19.04 -25.63
N GLY A 238 -12.38 19.88 -24.71
CA GLY A 238 -12.58 19.56 -23.28
C GLY A 238 -11.92 20.57 -22.35
N GLU A 239 -12.18 20.47 -21.04
CA GLU A 239 -11.67 21.42 -20.04
C GLU A 239 -10.50 20.90 -19.21
N ALA A 240 -10.46 19.61 -18.89
CA ALA A 240 -9.45 19.01 -18.03
C ALA A 240 -9.24 17.52 -18.35
N VAL A 241 -8.03 17.04 -18.05
CA VAL A 241 -7.75 15.60 -17.93
C VAL A 241 -7.99 15.21 -16.46
N SER A 242 -8.85 14.23 -16.22
CA SER A 242 -9.28 13.89 -14.87
C SER A 242 -8.28 13.04 -14.08
N VAL A 243 -8.49 12.97 -12.77
CA VAL A 243 -7.68 12.18 -11.84
C VAL A 243 -7.63 10.73 -12.29
N GLY A 244 -6.43 10.17 -12.43
CA GLY A 244 -6.23 8.75 -12.76
C GLY A 244 -6.75 8.26 -14.11
N MET A 245 -7.19 9.16 -15.00
CA MET A 245 -7.96 8.79 -16.21
C MET A 245 -7.26 7.76 -17.11
N PHE A 246 -5.95 7.90 -17.29
CA PHE A 246 -5.09 7.00 -18.06
C PHE A 246 -4.00 6.35 -17.20
N LYS A 247 -4.27 6.11 -15.91
CA LYS A 247 -3.30 5.46 -15.02
C LYS A 247 -3.02 4.01 -15.45
N MET A 248 -1.73 3.68 -15.55
CA MET A 248 -1.19 2.35 -15.87
C MET A 248 -1.64 1.81 -17.24
N TYR A 249 -1.66 2.65 -18.26
CA TYR A 249 -1.89 2.22 -19.64
C TYR A 249 -0.58 1.72 -20.26
N PRO A 250 -0.45 0.40 -20.52
CA PRO A 250 0.85 -0.20 -20.83
C PRO A 250 1.34 0.09 -22.25
N GLU A 251 0.45 0.32 -23.21
CA GLU A 251 0.79 0.54 -24.62
C GLU A 251 0.68 2.02 -25.04
N LEU A 252 0.25 2.93 -24.16
CA LEU A 252 0.02 4.34 -24.50
C LEU A 252 1.35 5.02 -24.81
N GLU A 253 1.55 5.43 -26.07
CA GLU A 253 2.79 6.04 -26.56
C GLU A 253 2.70 7.56 -26.76
N VAL A 254 1.52 8.08 -27.12
CA VAL A 254 1.34 9.49 -27.53
C VAL A 254 0.10 10.13 -26.91
N VAL A 255 0.28 11.28 -26.27
CA VAL A 255 -0.80 12.14 -25.75
C VAL A 255 -0.69 13.54 -26.34
N ILE A 256 -1.77 14.04 -26.95
CA ILE A 256 -1.84 15.39 -27.51
C ILE A 256 -3.00 16.15 -26.86
N LEU A 257 -2.69 17.25 -26.18
CA LEU A 257 -3.65 18.13 -25.53
C LEU A 257 -3.86 19.40 -26.36
N CYS A 258 -5.12 19.78 -26.61
CA CYS A 258 -5.45 21.06 -27.25
C CYS A 258 -5.46 22.24 -26.26
N ASP A 259 -5.57 23.46 -26.80
CA ASP A 259 -5.55 24.71 -26.04
C ASP A 259 -6.79 24.94 -25.14
N SER A 260 -7.86 24.14 -25.28
CA SER A 260 -9.00 24.24 -24.37
C SER A 260 -8.74 23.57 -23.01
N ILE A 261 -7.83 22.59 -22.95
CA ILE A 261 -7.48 21.87 -21.72
C ILE A 261 -6.69 22.79 -20.77
N LYS A 262 -7.22 23.00 -19.57
CA LYS A 262 -6.65 23.91 -18.56
C LYS A 262 -5.88 23.20 -17.45
N SER A 263 -6.16 21.91 -17.21
CA SER A 263 -5.52 21.15 -16.13
C SER A 263 -5.33 19.67 -16.46
N ILE A 264 -4.32 19.08 -15.83
CA ILE A 264 -4.09 17.64 -15.76
C ILE A 264 -4.21 17.21 -14.30
N GLY A 265 -5.10 16.27 -14.01
CA GLY A 265 -5.40 15.78 -12.66
C GLY A 265 -4.29 14.92 -12.05
N VAL A 266 -4.44 14.66 -10.74
CA VAL A 266 -3.55 13.78 -9.97
C VAL A 266 -3.47 12.40 -10.61
N SER A 267 -2.26 11.85 -10.74
CA SER A 267 -1.99 10.52 -11.31
C SER A 267 -2.58 10.26 -12.71
N ALA A 268 -2.94 11.30 -13.48
CA ALA A 268 -3.68 11.15 -14.73
C ALA A 268 -3.05 10.15 -15.72
N PHE A 269 -1.72 10.09 -15.79
CA PHE A 269 -0.94 9.19 -16.66
C PHE A 269 0.10 8.37 -15.87
N GLU A 270 -0.08 8.19 -14.55
CA GLU A 270 0.89 7.48 -13.71
C GLU A 270 1.17 6.07 -14.26
N LYS A 271 2.45 5.70 -14.39
CA LYS A 271 2.98 4.42 -14.85
C LYS A 271 2.55 4.04 -16.28
N CYS A 272 2.36 5.01 -17.16
CA CYS A 272 2.31 4.77 -18.60
C CYS A 272 3.74 4.55 -19.14
N SER A 273 4.31 3.37 -18.90
CA SER A 273 5.73 3.08 -19.18
C SER A 273 6.12 3.19 -20.64
N SER A 274 5.17 3.06 -21.57
CA SER A 274 5.41 3.18 -23.02
C SER A 274 5.23 4.61 -23.56
N LEU A 275 4.85 5.56 -22.71
CA LEU A 275 4.56 6.94 -23.12
C LEU A 275 5.85 7.63 -23.58
N LYS A 276 5.91 7.97 -24.87
CA LYS A 276 7.07 8.60 -25.53
C LYS A 276 6.88 10.08 -25.75
N GLU A 277 5.66 10.53 -25.99
CA GLU A 277 5.39 11.91 -26.38
C GLU A 277 4.15 12.47 -25.66
N VAL A 278 4.32 13.64 -25.04
CA VAL A 278 3.22 14.46 -24.53
C VAL A 278 3.34 15.86 -25.13
N ARG A 279 2.31 16.29 -25.86
CA ARG A 279 2.20 17.65 -26.39
C ARG A 279 1.18 18.43 -25.56
N PHE A 280 1.65 19.40 -24.79
CA PHE A 280 0.81 20.27 -24.00
C PHE A 280 0.22 21.41 -24.84
N GLY A 281 -1.03 21.79 -24.56
CA GLY A 281 -1.65 22.99 -25.12
C GLY A 281 -1.14 24.27 -24.44
N ASN A 282 -1.23 25.41 -25.12
CA ASN A 282 -0.70 26.70 -24.69
C ASN A 282 -1.51 27.39 -23.59
N SER A 283 -2.63 26.80 -23.15
CA SER A 283 -3.46 27.33 -22.06
C SER A 283 -3.49 26.43 -20.83
N LEU A 284 -2.60 25.43 -20.77
CA LEU A 284 -2.49 24.54 -19.62
C LEU A 284 -1.95 25.32 -18.42
N ASN A 285 -2.68 25.32 -17.31
CA ASN A 285 -2.33 26.10 -16.12
C ASN A 285 -1.77 25.24 -14.97
N TYR A 286 -2.17 23.96 -14.92
CA TYR A 286 -1.93 23.07 -13.77
C TYR A 286 -1.59 21.64 -14.21
N ILE A 287 -0.56 21.05 -13.60
CA ILE A 287 -0.20 19.63 -13.70
C ILE A 287 -0.23 19.05 -12.29
N GLY A 288 -1.07 18.04 -12.04
CA GLY A 288 -1.29 17.48 -10.70
C GLY A 288 -0.21 16.56 -10.18
N ASP A 289 -0.32 16.20 -8.89
CA ASP A 289 0.61 15.30 -8.21
C ASP A 289 0.71 13.95 -8.93
N SER A 290 1.92 13.41 -9.05
CA SER A 290 2.20 12.13 -9.73
C SER A 290 1.62 11.99 -11.15
N ALA A 291 1.24 13.09 -11.83
CA ALA A 291 0.53 13.05 -13.11
C ALA A 291 1.21 12.19 -14.19
N PHE A 292 2.55 12.19 -14.26
CA PHE A 292 3.38 11.40 -15.16
C PHE A 292 4.43 10.56 -14.42
N GLU A 293 4.20 10.23 -13.15
CA GLU A 293 5.12 9.40 -12.37
C GLU A 293 5.32 8.02 -13.02
N GLY A 294 6.57 7.59 -13.22
CA GLY A 294 6.90 6.27 -13.78
C GLY A 294 6.65 6.13 -15.29
N CYS A 295 6.52 7.23 -16.03
CA CYS A 295 6.45 7.21 -17.50
C CYS A 295 7.84 7.03 -18.13
N GLU A 296 8.56 5.95 -17.83
CA GLU A 296 10.02 5.76 -18.01
C GLU A 296 10.62 6.01 -19.41
N ASN A 297 9.80 6.15 -20.46
CA ASN A 297 10.24 6.36 -21.83
C ASN A 297 9.85 7.72 -22.40
N LEU A 298 9.43 8.67 -21.55
CA LEU A 298 9.02 9.99 -22.00
C LEU A 298 10.17 10.71 -22.71
N GLY A 299 9.87 11.32 -23.84
CA GLY A 299 10.81 12.10 -24.62
C GLY A 299 11.09 13.47 -24.01
N ASN A 300 11.50 14.42 -24.85
CA ASN A 300 11.76 15.79 -24.40
C ASN A 300 10.48 16.43 -23.86
N ILE A 301 10.55 17.01 -22.66
CA ILE A 301 9.42 17.68 -22.03
C ILE A 301 9.58 19.19 -22.20
N VAL A 302 8.55 19.83 -22.76
CA VAL A 302 8.45 21.28 -22.85
C VAL A 302 7.20 21.72 -22.11
N ILE A 303 7.37 22.20 -20.88
CA ILE A 303 6.26 22.71 -20.07
C ILE A 303 5.90 24.12 -20.59
N PRO A 304 4.64 24.39 -20.99
CA PRO A 304 4.24 25.69 -21.53
C PRO A 304 4.39 26.85 -20.53
N ASP A 305 4.58 28.06 -21.05
CA ASP A 305 4.64 29.30 -20.24
C ASP A 305 3.35 29.59 -19.45
N SER A 306 2.21 28.99 -19.85
CA SER A 306 0.93 29.13 -19.14
C SER A 306 0.85 28.33 -17.85
N VAL A 307 1.77 27.38 -17.61
CA VAL A 307 1.73 26.52 -16.42
C VAL A 307 2.26 27.28 -15.21
N HIS A 308 1.45 27.37 -14.16
CA HIS A 308 1.80 28.08 -12.92
C HIS A 308 2.15 27.13 -11.77
N THR A 309 1.67 25.88 -11.85
CA THR A 309 1.82 24.89 -10.77
C THR A 309 2.08 23.50 -11.36
N ILE A 310 3.10 22.84 -10.83
CA ILE A 310 3.44 21.44 -11.09
C ILE A 310 3.41 20.72 -9.74
N GLY A 311 2.61 19.67 -9.64
CA GLY A 311 2.42 18.89 -8.43
C GLY A 311 3.66 18.12 -7.98
N ASP A 312 3.60 17.63 -6.74
CA ASP A 312 4.65 16.80 -6.17
C ASP A 312 4.75 15.49 -6.97
N ARG A 313 5.98 15.03 -7.21
CA ARG A 313 6.28 13.81 -8.01
C ARG A 313 5.70 13.80 -9.44
N ALA A 314 5.20 14.93 -9.97
CA ALA A 314 4.47 14.96 -11.24
C ALA A 314 5.22 14.32 -12.43
N PHE A 315 6.55 14.33 -12.43
CA PHE A 315 7.42 13.71 -13.43
C PHE A 315 8.49 12.80 -12.78
N TYR A 316 8.19 12.21 -11.62
CA TYR A 316 9.09 11.29 -10.93
C TYR A 316 9.37 10.07 -11.81
N GLY A 317 10.64 9.79 -12.13
CA GLY A 317 11.01 8.62 -12.95
C GLY A 317 10.39 8.63 -14.36
N SER A 318 10.17 9.80 -14.94
CA SER A 318 9.64 9.96 -16.31
C SER A 318 10.65 9.60 -17.41
N GLY A 319 11.92 9.39 -17.11
CA GLY A 319 12.94 9.03 -18.12
C GLY A 319 13.23 10.11 -19.18
N ALA A 320 12.72 11.33 -19.01
CA ALA A 320 12.90 12.43 -19.95
C ALA A 320 14.38 12.84 -20.09
N PRO A 321 14.95 12.86 -21.31
CA PRO A 321 16.35 13.23 -21.52
C PRO A 321 16.59 14.74 -21.48
N SER A 322 15.55 15.57 -21.72
CA SER A 322 15.61 17.01 -21.54
C SER A 322 14.30 17.57 -21.01
N ILE A 323 14.40 18.59 -20.15
CA ILE A 323 13.25 19.27 -19.55
C ILE A 323 13.43 20.78 -19.66
N LYS A 324 12.47 21.42 -20.32
CA LYS A 324 12.32 22.87 -20.36
C LYS A 324 11.11 23.30 -19.54
N ILE A 325 11.35 24.10 -18.51
CA ILE A 325 10.30 24.63 -17.64
C ILE A 325 9.82 25.99 -18.20
N GLY A 326 8.50 26.18 -18.28
CA GLY A 326 7.88 27.41 -18.79
C GLY A 326 7.98 28.58 -17.80
N ASN A 327 7.97 29.81 -18.33
CA ASN A 327 8.15 31.06 -17.57
C ASN A 327 7.00 31.42 -16.60
N GLY A 328 5.92 30.63 -16.58
CA GLY A 328 4.83 30.79 -15.60
C GLY A 328 5.09 30.09 -14.26
N VAL A 329 6.07 29.17 -14.22
CA VAL A 329 6.35 28.33 -13.06
C VAL A 329 7.19 29.10 -12.04
N ASN A 330 6.66 29.25 -10.82
CA ASN A 330 7.34 29.94 -9.72
C ASN A 330 8.05 28.97 -8.76
N THR A 331 7.49 27.77 -8.58
CA THR A 331 8.00 26.76 -7.64
C THR A 331 8.06 25.39 -8.31
N ILE A 332 9.17 24.67 -8.12
CA ILE A 332 9.30 23.25 -8.46
C ILE A 332 9.01 22.43 -7.20
N GLY A 333 7.98 21.57 -7.25
CA GLY A 333 7.48 20.76 -6.13
C GLY A 333 8.46 19.69 -5.63
N ALA A 334 8.10 19.05 -4.51
CA ALA A 334 8.93 18.03 -3.90
C ALA A 334 9.00 16.79 -4.81
N TYR A 335 10.21 16.30 -5.05
CA TYR A 335 10.48 15.15 -5.92
C TYR A 335 9.91 15.24 -7.35
N THR A 336 9.49 16.43 -7.83
CA THR A 336 8.79 16.60 -9.12
C THR A 336 9.51 15.94 -10.29
N PHE A 337 10.82 16.05 -10.38
CA PHE A 337 11.66 15.47 -11.42
C PHE A 337 12.65 14.43 -10.87
N ALA A 338 12.44 13.88 -9.68
CA ALA A 338 13.36 12.90 -9.11
C ALA A 338 13.37 11.60 -9.93
N ALA A 339 14.45 10.81 -9.80
CA ALA A 339 14.69 9.55 -10.49
C ALA A 339 14.68 9.63 -12.04
N ASN A 340 14.84 10.82 -12.63
CA ASN A 340 15.07 10.96 -14.07
C ASN A 340 16.55 10.71 -14.39
N ASP A 341 16.93 9.44 -14.43
CA ASP A 341 18.30 8.99 -14.66
C ASP A 341 18.81 9.21 -16.10
N ARG A 342 17.93 9.57 -17.04
CA ARG A 342 18.30 9.94 -18.43
C ARG A 342 18.42 11.45 -18.64
N LEU A 343 18.02 12.27 -17.67
CA LEU A 343 17.98 13.73 -17.81
C LEU A 343 19.40 14.27 -17.99
N ALA A 344 19.72 14.77 -19.19
CA ALA A 344 21.02 15.31 -19.55
C ALA A 344 21.04 16.84 -19.65
N LEU A 345 19.90 17.48 -19.94
CA LEU A 345 19.78 18.93 -20.11
C LEU A 345 18.57 19.48 -19.35
N LEU A 346 18.81 20.51 -18.54
CA LEU A 346 17.78 21.18 -17.73
C LEU A 346 17.83 22.70 -17.97
N GLU A 347 16.71 23.29 -18.39
CA GLU A 347 16.54 24.75 -18.49
C GLU A 347 15.56 25.26 -17.42
N ILE A 348 16.06 26.09 -16.49
CA ILE A 348 15.28 26.69 -15.40
C ILE A 348 15.05 28.16 -15.73
N PRO A 349 13.79 28.61 -15.89
CA PRO A 349 13.47 29.97 -16.31
C PRO A 349 13.63 30.98 -15.16
N ALA A 350 13.66 32.26 -15.53
CA ALA A 350 13.84 33.38 -14.60
C ALA A 350 12.74 33.48 -13.52
N SER A 351 11.55 32.94 -13.80
CA SER A 351 10.39 32.95 -12.91
C SER A 351 10.51 32.03 -11.70
N VAL A 352 11.38 31.01 -11.76
CA VAL A 352 11.51 30.04 -10.67
C VAL A 352 12.21 30.69 -9.48
N THR A 353 11.48 30.85 -8.38
CA THR A 353 11.97 31.44 -7.13
C THR A 353 12.17 30.43 -6.02
N GLN A 354 11.77 29.16 -6.23
CA GLN A 354 11.93 28.09 -5.24
C GLN A 354 12.01 26.70 -5.88
N ILE A 355 12.90 25.85 -5.35
CA ILE A 355 13.00 24.42 -5.66
C ILE A 355 12.84 23.65 -4.35
N SER A 356 11.82 22.81 -4.23
CA SER A 356 11.53 22.03 -3.03
C SER A 356 12.46 20.81 -2.87
N ASP A 357 12.49 20.24 -1.67
CA ASP A 357 13.41 19.14 -1.35
C ASP A 357 13.24 17.94 -2.29
N GLY A 358 14.38 17.37 -2.67
CA GLY A 358 14.45 16.18 -3.51
C GLY A 358 13.93 16.35 -4.93
N ALA A 359 13.55 17.56 -5.39
CA ALA A 359 12.95 17.80 -6.71
C ALA A 359 13.69 17.14 -7.88
N PHE A 360 15.01 16.98 -7.80
CA PHE A 360 15.86 16.35 -8.82
C PHE A 360 16.73 15.21 -8.28
N ASN A 361 16.36 14.63 -7.13
CA ASN A 361 17.12 13.53 -6.52
C ASN A 361 17.23 12.35 -7.49
N GLY A 362 18.41 11.74 -7.64
CA GLY A 362 18.62 10.62 -8.56
C GLY A 362 18.74 10.98 -10.04
N CYS A 363 18.74 12.26 -10.42
CA CYS A 363 19.02 12.71 -11.80
C CYS A 363 20.52 12.64 -12.11
N THR A 364 21.09 11.44 -12.11
CA THR A 364 22.55 11.23 -12.06
C THR A 364 23.31 11.53 -13.35
N GLN A 365 22.61 11.82 -14.46
CA GLN A 365 23.17 12.04 -15.80
C GLN A 365 23.06 13.49 -16.29
N ILE A 366 22.68 14.45 -15.44
CA ILE A 366 22.60 15.86 -15.84
C ILE A 366 23.99 16.30 -16.32
N VAL A 367 24.10 16.76 -17.57
CA VAL A 367 25.34 17.28 -18.14
C VAL A 367 25.32 18.80 -18.13
N GLU A 368 24.21 19.40 -18.55
CA GLU A 368 24.07 20.85 -18.71
C GLU A 368 22.87 21.39 -17.95
N ILE A 369 23.10 22.47 -17.20
CA ILE A 369 22.05 23.29 -16.59
C ILE A 369 22.16 24.71 -17.15
N PHE A 370 21.07 25.19 -17.75
CA PHE A 370 20.88 26.59 -18.08
C PHE A 370 20.02 27.24 -17.01
N ASN A 371 20.66 27.89 -16.05
CA ASN A 371 19.97 28.58 -14.97
C ASN A 371 19.74 30.05 -15.34
N ARG A 372 18.50 30.39 -15.69
CA ARG A 372 18.06 31.78 -15.91
C ARG A 372 17.44 32.40 -14.66
N SER A 373 17.25 31.62 -13.59
CA SER A 373 16.67 32.09 -12.33
C SER A 373 17.67 32.86 -11.48
N ALA A 374 17.15 33.63 -10.52
CA ALA A 374 17.96 34.27 -9.48
C ALA A 374 18.43 33.29 -8.39
N LEU A 375 18.06 32.00 -8.49
CA LEU A 375 18.48 30.99 -7.53
C LEU A 375 19.96 30.65 -7.69
N ASP A 376 20.62 30.49 -6.56
CA ASP A 376 21.98 29.97 -6.49
C ASP A 376 21.96 28.46 -6.76
N ILE A 377 22.08 28.08 -8.04
CA ILE A 377 22.11 26.68 -8.48
C ILE A 377 23.56 26.27 -8.63
N VAL A 378 24.22 26.09 -7.50
CA VAL A 378 25.63 25.73 -7.41
C VAL A 378 25.73 24.46 -6.58
N ALA A 379 26.52 23.50 -7.04
CA ALA A 379 26.64 22.22 -6.36
C ALA A 379 27.02 22.43 -4.88
N GLY A 380 26.13 22.05 -3.96
CA GLY A 380 26.38 22.14 -2.52
C GLY A 380 25.82 23.35 -1.77
N THR A 381 25.12 24.31 -2.40
CA THR A 381 24.49 25.42 -1.66
C THR A 381 23.01 25.14 -1.32
N GLY A 382 22.74 24.73 -0.07
CA GLY A 382 21.37 24.47 0.40
C GLY A 382 20.59 23.45 -0.44
N ASP A 383 19.25 23.53 -0.42
CA ASP A 383 18.39 22.63 -1.20
C ASP A 383 18.46 22.87 -2.72
N ASN A 384 18.74 24.11 -3.14
CA ASN A 384 18.89 24.46 -4.56
C ASN A 384 20.15 23.84 -5.19
N GLY A 385 21.24 23.74 -4.44
CA GLY A 385 22.49 23.14 -4.88
C GLY A 385 22.44 21.63 -5.13
N LYS A 386 21.39 20.93 -4.66
CA LYS A 386 21.14 19.52 -4.98
C LYS A 386 20.84 19.30 -6.47
N VAL A 387 20.31 20.32 -7.15
CA VAL A 387 20.08 20.29 -8.61
C VAL A 387 21.37 20.20 -9.40
N ALA A 388 22.40 20.94 -8.97
CA ALA A 388 23.70 20.96 -9.62
C ALA A 388 24.61 19.80 -9.19
N LEU A 389 24.19 18.93 -8.26
CA LEU A 389 25.00 17.84 -7.69
C LEU A 389 25.60 16.91 -8.74
N TYR A 390 24.89 16.71 -9.85
CA TYR A 390 25.31 15.82 -10.93
C TYR A 390 25.72 16.54 -12.21
N ALA A 391 25.55 17.87 -12.27
CA ALA A 391 25.76 18.66 -13.48
C ALA A 391 27.25 18.87 -13.79
N LYS A 392 27.63 18.63 -15.06
CA LYS A 392 28.99 18.90 -15.55
C LYS A 392 29.20 20.40 -15.86
N HIS A 393 28.18 21.06 -16.39
CA HIS A 393 28.20 22.47 -16.75
C HIS A 393 26.95 23.18 -16.21
N VAL A 394 27.14 24.28 -15.47
CA VAL A 394 26.05 25.19 -15.08
C VAL A 394 26.33 26.55 -15.68
N TYR A 395 25.43 27.03 -16.53
CA TYR A 395 25.49 28.33 -17.17
C TYR A 395 24.53 29.29 -16.45
N SER A 396 25.01 30.46 -16.01
CA SER A 396 24.21 31.52 -15.40
C SER A 396 24.40 32.86 -16.15
N GLU A 397 23.35 33.68 -16.23
CA GLU A 397 23.37 34.98 -16.92
C GLU A 397 23.67 36.19 -15.99
N GLU A 398 23.64 36.05 -14.66
CA GLU A 398 23.84 37.16 -13.71
C GLU A 398 24.94 36.92 -12.64
N GLY A 399 25.84 37.89 -12.47
CA GLY A 399 27.00 37.85 -11.58
C GLY A 399 26.73 38.22 -10.12
N GLY A 400 26.42 37.23 -9.28
CA GLY A 400 26.34 37.35 -7.82
C GLY A 400 27.52 36.72 -7.09
N SER A 401 28.31 37.55 -6.38
CA SER A 401 29.33 37.29 -5.35
C SER A 401 30.32 36.09 -5.50
N TYR A 402 31.53 36.44 -5.94
CA TYR A 402 32.83 35.76 -5.79
C TYR A 402 33.01 34.33 -6.36
N PHE A 403 32.48 34.07 -7.55
CA PHE A 403 32.94 32.98 -8.41
C PHE A 403 34.12 33.43 -9.27
N SER A 404 35.25 32.75 -9.18
CA SER A 404 36.32 32.89 -10.18
C SER A 404 36.54 31.55 -10.88
N PHE A 405 36.23 31.48 -12.18
CA PHE A 405 36.75 30.42 -13.04
C PHE A 405 38.17 30.79 -13.43
N LYS A 406 39.14 30.02 -12.94
CA LYS A 406 40.54 30.15 -13.35
C LYS A 406 41.07 28.77 -13.68
N ASP A 407 41.63 28.63 -14.88
CA ASP A 407 42.32 27.41 -15.32
C ASP A 407 41.50 26.12 -15.13
N ASP A 408 40.20 26.17 -15.49
CA ASP A 408 39.22 25.07 -15.43
C ASP A 408 38.69 24.68 -14.03
N TYR A 409 39.03 25.46 -13.00
CA TYR A 409 38.55 25.28 -11.63
C TYR A 409 37.51 26.32 -11.23
N GLY A 410 36.47 25.90 -10.50
CA GLY A 410 35.58 26.77 -9.74
C GLY A 410 36.05 26.88 -8.29
N PHE A 411 36.39 28.09 -7.86
CA PHE A 411 36.71 28.40 -6.46
C PHE A 411 35.62 29.26 -5.81
N TYR A 412 35.37 29.01 -4.53
CA TYR A 412 34.43 29.76 -3.68
C TYR A 412 35.12 30.18 -2.38
N TYR A 413 34.87 31.42 -1.93
CA TYR A 413 35.35 31.97 -0.66
C TYR A 413 34.26 32.83 -0.04
N ASP A 414 33.85 32.50 1.18
CA ASP A 414 32.76 33.18 1.89
C ASP A 414 33.22 34.23 2.91
N GLY A 415 34.53 34.50 2.97
CA GLY A 415 35.17 35.36 3.98
C GLY A 415 35.78 34.59 5.15
N THR A 416 35.41 33.32 5.35
CA THR A 416 35.91 32.44 6.42
C THR A 416 36.55 31.19 5.87
N ASP A 417 35.83 30.44 5.04
CA ASP A 417 36.26 29.18 4.43
C ASP A 417 36.42 29.32 2.91
N ALA A 418 37.37 28.56 2.36
CA ALA A 418 37.68 28.52 0.95
C ALA A 418 37.52 27.10 0.38
N TYR A 419 36.93 27.00 -0.80
CA TYR A 419 36.56 25.74 -1.43
C TYR A 419 36.93 25.68 -2.90
N LEU A 420 37.42 24.52 -3.35
CA LEU A 420 37.37 24.11 -4.75
C LEU A 420 36.05 23.35 -4.94
N ILE A 421 35.12 23.96 -5.63
CA ILE A 421 33.73 23.50 -5.72
C ILE A 421 33.45 22.66 -6.97
N ASN A 422 34.15 22.92 -8.08
CA ASN A 422 34.11 22.05 -9.25
C ASN A 422 35.40 22.12 -10.08
N TYR A 423 35.56 21.13 -10.95
CA TYR A 423 36.52 21.13 -12.05
C TYR A 423 35.79 20.81 -13.35
N CYS A 424 35.94 21.67 -14.35
CA CYS A 424 35.26 21.57 -15.64
C CYS A 424 36.22 21.32 -16.83
N GLY A 425 37.49 21.05 -16.54
CA GLY A 425 38.53 20.84 -17.55
C GLY A 425 38.56 19.43 -18.11
N ASP A 426 39.26 19.27 -19.22
CA ASP A 426 39.46 18.01 -19.95
C ASP A 426 40.88 17.45 -19.80
N ARG A 427 41.68 18.01 -18.88
CA ARG A 427 43.07 17.59 -18.69
C ARG A 427 43.13 16.16 -18.17
N THR A 428 44.12 15.42 -18.66
CA THR A 428 44.40 14.04 -18.22
C THR A 428 45.28 13.97 -16.98
N GLU A 429 46.06 15.03 -16.70
CA GLU A 429 46.92 15.13 -15.53
C GLU A 429 46.67 16.45 -14.79
N LEU A 430 46.52 16.36 -13.47
CA LEU A 430 46.15 17.49 -12.63
C LEU A 430 47.07 17.61 -11.42
N VAL A 431 47.66 18.79 -11.24
CA VAL A 431 48.30 19.20 -9.99
C VAL A 431 47.48 20.35 -9.43
N LEU A 432 46.78 20.11 -8.32
CA LEU A 432 45.94 21.14 -7.72
C LEU A 432 46.80 22.29 -7.16
N PRO A 433 46.32 23.53 -7.26
CA PRO A 433 47.11 24.70 -6.88
C PRO A 433 47.36 24.74 -5.37
N SER A 434 48.51 25.28 -4.95
CA SER A 434 48.84 25.44 -3.52
C SER A 434 48.11 26.62 -2.85
N GLY A 435 47.16 27.24 -3.56
CA GLY A 435 46.44 28.45 -3.15
C GLY A 435 45.85 29.19 -4.35
N PHE A 436 44.96 30.14 -4.09
CA PHE A 436 44.35 31.00 -5.11
C PHE A 436 44.08 32.40 -4.55
N THR A 437 43.79 33.37 -5.42
CA THR A 437 43.40 34.73 -5.00
C THR A 437 41.90 34.87 -5.20
N ALA A 438 41.15 35.15 -4.14
CA ALA A 438 39.73 35.43 -4.21
C ALA A 438 39.47 36.75 -4.95
N SER A 439 38.25 36.93 -5.47
CA SER A 439 37.88 38.10 -6.29
C SER A 439 37.90 39.43 -5.53
N ASP A 440 37.90 39.42 -4.20
CA ASP A 440 38.12 40.60 -3.34
C ASP A 440 39.62 40.94 -3.17
N GLY A 441 40.52 40.13 -3.72
CA GLY A 441 41.97 40.27 -3.60
C GLY A 441 42.60 39.47 -2.46
N THR A 442 41.82 38.72 -1.68
CA THR A 442 42.34 37.92 -0.56
C THR A 442 43.16 36.74 -1.07
N GLU A 443 44.39 36.57 -0.56
CA GLU A 443 45.23 35.39 -0.85
C GLU A 443 44.84 34.20 0.04
N ILE A 444 44.38 33.13 -0.60
CA ILE A 444 43.99 31.88 0.04
C ILE A 444 45.13 30.87 -0.11
N ASN A 445 45.70 30.45 1.02
CA ASN A 445 46.80 29.48 1.09
C ASN A 445 46.40 28.15 1.76
N SER A 446 45.11 27.95 1.98
CA SER A 446 44.49 26.73 2.55
C SER A 446 43.04 26.66 2.10
N TYR A 447 42.59 25.51 1.61
CA TYR A 447 41.22 25.35 1.12
C TYR A 447 40.76 23.89 1.21
N LYS A 448 39.44 23.66 1.08
CA LYS A 448 38.82 22.34 1.09
C LYS A 448 38.37 21.96 -0.33
N ILE A 449 38.40 20.69 -0.68
CA ILE A 449 37.74 20.20 -1.91
C ILE A 449 36.32 19.84 -1.54
N TYR A 450 35.35 20.39 -2.25
CA TYR A 450 33.95 20.15 -1.98
C TYR A 450 33.52 18.74 -2.38
N ASN A 451 32.37 18.29 -1.88
CA ASN A 451 31.79 17.00 -2.26
C ASN A 451 31.60 16.94 -3.77
N TYR A 452 31.96 15.79 -4.37
CA TYR A 452 31.79 15.51 -5.81
C TYR A 452 32.47 16.48 -6.79
N ALA A 453 33.39 17.35 -6.34
CA ALA A 453 33.97 18.41 -7.17
C ALA A 453 34.65 17.94 -8.47
N PHE A 454 35.09 16.68 -8.54
CA PHE A 454 35.73 16.05 -9.70
C PHE A 454 34.96 14.82 -10.21
N ARG A 455 33.75 14.53 -9.72
CA ARG A 455 33.01 13.31 -10.06
C ARG A 455 32.87 13.15 -11.58
N ARG A 456 33.14 11.96 -12.12
CA ARG A 456 33.13 11.67 -13.57
C ARG A 456 34.02 12.56 -14.42
N SER A 457 35.15 13.01 -13.87
CA SER A 457 36.22 13.59 -14.66
C SER A 457 36.98 12.47 -15.37
N ASP A 458 36.31 11.77 -16.29
CA ASP A 458 36.79 10.52 -16.90
C ASP A 458 38.05 10.71 -17.75
N GLU A 459 38.41 11.93 -18.13
CA GLU A 459 39.69 12.19 -18.79
C GLU A 459 40.87 12.11 -17.81
N LEU A 460 40.65 12.33 -16.51
CA LEU A 460 41.70 12.32 -15.49
C LEU A 460 42.31 10.93 -15.35
N THR A 461 43.62 10.86 -15.53
CA THR A 461 44.46 9.68 -15.28
C THR A 461 45.38 9.86 -14.07
N TYR A 462 45.68 11.11 -13.70
CA TYR A 462 46.58 11.50 -12.62
C TYR A 462 46.05 12.71 -11.86
N VAL A 463 46.05 12.65 -10.52
CA VAL A 463 45.77 13.79 -9.63
C VAL A 463 46.81 13.89 -8.52
N SER A 464 47.33 15.11 -8.29
CA SER A 464 48.15 15.46 -7.13
C SER A 464 47.47 16.55 -6.30
N VAL A 465 47.13 16.22 -5.05
CA VAL A 465 46.53 17.12 -4.06
C VAL A 465 47.62 17.65 -3.12
N PRO A 466 47.83 18.98 -2.99
CA PRO A 466 48.88 19.55 -2.13
C PRO A 466 48.51 19.55 -0.63
N ASP A 467 49.52 19.75 0.23
CA ASP A 467 49.36 19.76 1.70
C ASP A 467 48.47 20.90 2.24
N CYS A 468 48.23 21.95 1.45
CA CYS A 468 47.32 23.04 1.83
C CYS A 468 45.83 22.65 1.75
N VAL A 469 45.51 21.48 1.18
CA VAL A 469 44.15 20.95 1.18
C VAL A 469 43.87 20.25 2.50
N THR A 470 43.00 20.86 3.32
CA THR A 470 42.74 20.38 4.69
C THR A 470 41.62 19.34 4.76
N GLU A 471 40.79 19.25 3.72
CA GLU A 471 39.67 18.32 3.63
C GLU A 471 39.33 18.03 2.17
N ILE A 472 38.93 16.79 1.88
CA ILE A 472 38.38 16.39 0.58
C ILE A 472 37.01 15.78 0.83
N GLY A 473 35.99 16.39 0.24
CA GLY A 473 34.60 16.04 0.45
C GLY A 473 34.21 14.65 -0.04
N VAL A 474 33.03 14.22 0.39
CA VAL A 474 32.38 12.96 0.02
C VAL A 474 32.33 12.83 -1.51
N GLY A 475 32.79 11.69 -2.02
CA GLY A 475 32.71 11.36 -3.44
C GLY A 475 33.44 12.30 -4.39
N ALA A 476 34.36 13.15 -3.91
CA ALA A 476 35.01 14.18 -4.73
C ALA A 476 35.58 13.64 -6.05
N PHE A 477 36.15 12.43 -6.07
CA PHE A 477 36.69 11.79 -7.27
C PHE A 477 35.90 10.54 -7.71
N SER A 478 34.66 10.37 -7.23
CA SER A 478 33.86 9.19 -7.60
C SER A 478 33.64 9.10 -9.11
N PHE A 479 33.63 7.88 -9.63
CA PHE A 479 33.46 7.53 -11.03
C PHE A 479 34.42 8.23 -11.97
N CYS A 480 35.64 8.60 -11.54
CA CYS A 480 36.69 8.99 -12.47
C CYS A 480 37.33 7.71 -13.05
N GLU A 481 36.68 7.11 -14.05
CA GLU A 481 36.96 5.71 -14.43
C GLU A 481 38.40 5.48 -14.91
N ASN A 482 39.03 6.50 -15.53
CA ASN A 482 40.41 6.43 -15.99
C ASN A 482 41.46 6.83 -14.96
N LEU A 483 41.07 7.28 -13.76
CA LEU A 483 41.98 7.76 -12.73
C LEU A 483 42.83 6.59 -12.22
N SER A 484 44.13 6.64 -12.54
CA SER A 484 45.05 5.53 -12.31
C SER A 484 46.07 5.81 -11.20
N VAL A 485 46.39 7.09 -10.96
CA VAL A 485 47.37 7.54 -9.98
C VAL A 485 46.82 8.73 -9.20
N VAL A 486 46.80 8.61 -7.87
CA VAL A 486 46.43 9.69 -6.95
C VAL A 486 47.56 9.92 -5.96
N ARG A 487 47.95 11.18 -5.77
CA ARG A 487 48.86 11.61 -4.71
C ARG A 487 48.13 12.55 -3.77
N LEU A 488 47.99 12.14 -2.51
CA LEU A 488 47.35 12.95 -1.47
C LEU A 488 48.40 13.64 -0.60
N GLY A 489 48.15 14.91 -0.27
CA GLY A 489 48.93 15.66 0.72
C GLY A 489 48.60 15.23 2.16
N ASN A 490 49.43 15.64 3.10
CA ASN A 490 49.29 15.35 4.55
C ASN A 490 48.34 16.32 5.28
N GLY A 491 47.58 17.14 4.55
CA GLY A 491 46.63 18.10 5.12
C GLY A 491 45.30 17.49 5.58
N ILE A 492 44.96 16.29 5.11
CA ILE A 492 43.67 15.63 5.36
C ILE A 492 43.71 14.67 6.56
N SER A 493 42.60 14.52 7.27
CA SER A 493 42.48 13.60 8.41
C SER A 493 41.70 12.31 8.12
N ALA A 494 41.01 12.23 6.98
CA ALA A 494 40.13 11.13 6.62
C ALA A 494 40.11 10.88 5.11
N ILE A 495 39.93 9.63 4.70
CA ILE A 495 39.42 9.29 3.37
C ILE A 495 37.90 9.22 3.48
N LYS A 496 37.22 10.24 2.94
CA LYS A 496 35.77 10.41 3.07
C LYS A 496 34.97 9.36 2.31
N GLN A 497 33.70 9.21 2.70
CA GLN A 497 32.75 8.30 2.07
C GLN A 497 32.77 8.46 0.53
N LYS A 498 32.79 7.33 -0.19
CA LYS A 498 32.77 7.24 -1.66
C LYS A 498 33.87 8.02 -2.40
N LEU A 499 34.92 8.50 -1.72
CA LEU A 499 35.87 9.46 -2.29
C LEU A 499 36.41 9.02 -3.67
N PHE A 500 36.69 7.73 -3.85
CA PHE A 500 37.16 7.10 -5.08
C PHE A 500 36.24 5.98 -5.58
N ASP A 501 34.96 5.94 -5.17
CA ASP A 501 34.00 4.92 -5.64
C ASP A 501 33.94 4.91 -7.17
N GLY A 502 34.17 3.77 -7.82
CA GLY A 502 34.15 3.63 -9.28
C GLY A 502 35.41 4.09 -10.02
N CYS A 503 36.52 4.38 -9.32
CA CYS A 503 37.82 4.65 -9.95
C CYS A 503 38.47 3.36 -10.47
N GLN A 504 37.89 2.76 -11.50
CA GLN A 504 38.22 1.40 -11.96
C GLN A 504 39.67 1.19 -12.38
N LYS A 505 40.39 2.22 -12.84
CA LYS A 505 41.82 2.11 -13.22
C LYS A 505 42.82 2.36 -12.09
N LEU A 506 42.36 2.69 -10.88
CA LEU A 506 43.24 2.90 -9.75
C LEU A 506 43.89 1.58 -9.35
N THR A 507 45.22 1.52 -9.34
CA THR A 507 45.97 0.28 -9.08
C THR A 507 46.69 0.26 -7.75
N VAL A 508 47.23 1.40 -7.33
CA VAL A 508 47.97 1.57 -6.09
C VAL A 508 47.52 2.85 -5.42
N MET A 509 47.30 2.78 -4.10
CA MET A 509 46.97 3.94 -3.28
C MET A 509 47.92 4.05 -2.08
N VAL A 510 48.39 5.25 -1.78
CA VAL A 510 49.18 5.53 -0.58
C VAL A 510 48.39 6.49 0.30
N ILE A 511 47.96 6.02 1.47
CA ILE A 511 47.19 6.84 2.41
C ILE A 511 48.17 7.70 3.25
N PRO A 512 47.98 9.03 3.33
CA PRO A 512 48.86 9.92 4.10
C PRO A 512 48.87 9.63 5.60
N SER A 513 49.99 9.86 6.28
CA SER A 513 50.16 9.57 7.71
C SER A 513 49.30 10.42 8.66
N SER A 514 48.64 11.45 8.14
CA SER A 514 47.67 12.28 8.87
C SER A 514 46.27 11.64 8.94
N VAL A 515 45.99 10.64 8.11
CA VAL A 515 44.67 9.99 8.03
C VAL A 515 44.48 9.02 9.20
N THR A 516 43.35 9.14 9.89
CA THR A 516 42.98 8.25 11.00
C THR A 516 41.83 7.30 10.67
N VAL A 517 41.03 7.62 9.64
CA VAL A 517 39.84 6.85 9.25
C VAL A 517 39.69 6.73 7.73
N ILE A 518 39.26 5.56 7.29
CA ILE A 518 38.77 5.30 5.92
C ILE A 518 37.28 5.01 6.03
N GLU A 519 36.46 5.94 5.53
CA GLU A 519 35.00 5.88 5.64
C GLU A 519 34.36 4.93 4.62
N SER A 520 33.07 4.70 4.79
CA SER A 520 32.29 3.71 4.04
C SER A 520 32.34 3.94 2.52
N ASP A 521 32.38 2.85 1.74
CA ASP A 521 32.45 2.86 0.27
C ASP A 521 33.63 3.65 -0.35
N ALA A 522 34.63 4.11 0.42
CA ALA A 522 35.68 5.02 -0.06
C ALA A 522 36.38 4.60 -1.35
N PHE A 523 36.59 3.30 -1.56
CA PHE A 523 37.20 2.69 -2.74
C PHE A 523 36.30 1.62 -3.36
N ARG A 524 34.98 1.71 -3.18
CA ARG A 524 34.06 0.74 -3.78
C ARG A 524 34.23 0.70 -5.30
N ASN A 525 34.09 -0.47 -5.94
CA ASN A 525 34.23 -0.64 -7.40
C ASN A 525 35.56 -0.12 -7.96
N CYS A 526 36.65 -0.16 -7.17
CA CYS A 526 38.01 0.08 -7.65
C CYS A 526 38.61 -1.25 -8.13
N ASP A 527 38.06 -1.80 -9.20
CA ASP A 527 38.26 -3.20 -9.62
C ASP A 527 39.73 -3.59 -9.86
N ASN A 528 40.59 -2.64 -10.23
CA ASN A 528 42.02 -2.89 -10.47
C ASN A 528 42.92 -2.56 -9.27
N LEU A 529 42.36 -2.17 -8.13
CA LEU A 529 43.13 -1.80 -6.95
C LEU A 529 43.83 -3.04 -6.39
N ALA A 530 45.14 -3.11 -6.56
CA ALA A 530 45.97 -4.26 -6.21
C ALA A 530 46.71 -4.06 -4.88
N SER A 531 46.97 -2.81 -4.49
CA SER A 531 47.65 -2.50 -3.23
C SER A 531 47.25 -1.13 -2.69
N VAL A 532 47.08 -1.06 -1.37
CA VAL A 532 46.95 0.19 -0.63
C VAL A 532 47.95 0.16 0.50
N THR A 533 48.71 1.23 0.70
CA THR A 533 49.56 1.39 1.89
C THR A 533 48.78 2.14 2.96
N ILE A 534 48.54 1.50 4.10
CA ILE A 534 47.77 2.07 5.21
C ILE A 534 48.73 2.47 6.33
N PRO A 535 48.78 3.75 6.76
CA PRO A 535 49.66 4.19 7.82
C PRO A 535 49.17 3.72 9.20
N ASP A 536 50.09 3.63 10.17
CA ASP A 536 49.80 3.20 11.55
C ASP A 536 48.81 4.14 12.29
N SER A 537 48.55 5.33 11.75
CA SER A 537 47.56 6.28 12.28
C SER A 537 46.10 5.84 12.04
N VAL A 538 45.85 4.97 11.06
CA VAL A 538 44.50 4.48 10.75
C VAL A 538 44.05 3.47 11.80
N ASN A 539 42.98 3.82 12.52
CA ASN A 539 42.37 2.97 13.55
C ASN A 539 40.94 2.52 13.21
N VAL A 540 40.36 3.04 12.12
CA VAL A 540 39.02 2.65 11.64
C VAL A 540 39.01 2.51 10.12
N ILE A 541 38.52 1.37 9.64
CA ILE A 541 38.04 1.16 8.26
C ILE A 541 36.57 0.77 8.36
N GLU A 542 35.69 1.62 7.83
CA GLU A 542 34.24 1.43 7.89
C GLU A 542 33.73 0.39 6.88
N SER A 543 32.42 0.15 6.91
CA SER A 543 31.77 -0.88 6.11
C SER A 543 31.96 -0.66 4.61
N GLN A 544 32.27 -1.75 3.90
CA GLN A 544 32.34 -1.79 2.43
C GLN A 544 33.33 -0.80 1.79
N ALA A 545 34.27 -0.22 2.56
CA ALA A 545 35.27 0.72 2.05
C ALA A 545 36.05 0.19 0.83
N PHE A 546 36.21 -1.14 0.72
CA PHE A 546 36.89 -1.83 -0.38
C PHE A 546 36.00 -2.89 -1.06
N SER A 547 34.69 -2.69 -1.10
CA SER A 547 33.77 -3.59 -1.79
C SER A 547 34.04 -3.61 -3.30
N SER A 548 33.98 -4.79 -3.92
CA SER A 548 34.31 -5.03 -5.33
C SER A 548 35.77 -4.70 -5.71
N CYS A 549 36.71 -4.72 -4.76
CA CYS A 549 38.15 -4.58 -5.03
C CYS A 549 38.82 -5.96 -5.21
N ASP A 550 38.41 -6.71 -6.22
CA ASP A 550 38.74 -8.14 -6.37
C ASP A 550 40.24 -8.46 -6.57
N LYS A 551 41.05 -7.46 -6.94
CA LYS A 551 42.51 -7.61 -7.12
C LYS A 551 43.30 -7.52 -5.83
N LEU A 552 42.69 -7.12 -4.72
CA LEU A 552 43.33 -7.13 -3.41
C LEU A 552 43.65 -8.57 -2.95
N PRO A 553 44.81 -8.79 -2.30
CA PRO A 553 45.32 -10.11 -2.03
C PRO A 553 44.44 -10.92 -1.06
N LYS A 554 44.23 -12.19 -1.41
CA LYS A 554 43.50 -13.17 -0.59
C LYS A 554 44.45 -14.23 -0.03
N THR A 555 44.20 -14.71 1.18
CA THR A 555 44.89 -15.87 1.76
C THR A 555 44.34 -17.18 1.20
N GLU A 556 45.06 -18.29 1.39
CA GLU A 556 44.64 -19.63 0.95
C GLU A 556 43.30 -20.08 1.59
N ASN A 557 42.98 -19.59 2.79
CA ASN A 557 41.73 -19.86 3.49
C ASN A 557 40.61 -18.83 3.20
N GLY A 558 40.76 -18.04 2.13
CA GLY A 558 39.66 -17.23 1.62
C GLY A 558 39.45 -15.87 2.30
N VAL A 559 40.39 -15.37 3.10
CA VAL A 559 40.30 -14.02 3.71
C VAL A 559 41.01 -12.99 2.84
N GLN A 560 40.31 -11.93 2.44
CA GLN A 560 40.86 -10.85 1.63
C GLN A 560 41.42 -9.73 2.51
N TYR A 561 42.55 -9.16 2.09
CA TYR A 561 43.28 -8.14 2.84
C TYR A 561 43.57 -6.90 2.01
N VAL A 562 43.54 -5.76 2.70
CA VAL A 562 44.17 -4.51 2.28
C VAL A 562 45.30 -4.20 3.27
N ASP A 563 46.55 -4.24 2.82
CA ASP A 563 47.72 -4.15 3.70
C ASP A 563 47.61 -5.15 4.90
N LYS A 564 47.60 -4.63 6.13
CA LYS A 564 47.44 -5.38 7.39
C LYS A 564 45.99 -5.48 7.89
N TRP A 565 45.00 -5.11 7.08
CA TRP A 565 43.59 -5.14 7.45
C TRP A 565 42.83 -6.23 6.70
N ALA A 566 42.07 -7.05 7.42
CA ALA A 566 41.14 -7.99 6.81
C ALA A 566 39.83 -7.28 6.43
N ILE A 567 39.37 -7.46 5.19
CA ILE A 567 38.25 -6.68 4.62
C ILE A 567 37.07 -7.51 4.11
N SER A 568 37.27 -8.78 3.80
CA SER A 568 36.20 -9.70 3.37
C SER A 568 36.65 -11.16 3.55
N CYS A 569 35.72 -12.10 3.43
CA CYS A 569 36.04 -13.52 3.30
C CYS A 569 35.02 -14.28 2.42
N ASP A 570 35.34 -15.51 2.06
CA ASP A 570 34.42 -16.43 1.34
C ASP A 570 33.12 -16.71 2.10
N ASP A 571 32.06 -17.05 1.37
CA ASP A 571 30.72 -17.26 1.94
C ASP A 571 30.55 -18.61 2.66
N ASP A 572 31.31 -19.63 2.27
CA ASP A 572 31.28 -20.98 2.82
C ASP A 572 32.25 -21.18 4.01
N ILE A 573 32.85 -20.10 4.51
CA ILE A 573 33.85 -20.16 5.58
C ILE A 573 33.26 -20.70 6.89
N THR A 574 33.92 -21.72 7.45
CA THR A 574 33.53 -22.36 8.73
C THR A 574 34.45 -22.00 9.89
N GLN A 575 35.71 -21.62 9.59
CA GLN A 575 36.70 -21.14 10.55
C GLN A 575 37.53 -19.99 9.96
N LEU A 576 37.77 -18.95 10.76
CA LEU A 576 38.61 -17.82 10.38
C LEU A 576 40.04 -18.00 10.89
N THR A 577 41.01 -18.02 9.96
CA THR A 577 42.45 -17.93 10.27
C THR A 577 42.98 -16.61 9.72
N LEU A 578 43.42 -15.72 10.61
CA LEU A 578 43.97 -14.40 10.26
C LEU A 578 45.50 -14.44 10.17
N ARG A 579 46.10 -13.51 9.40
CA ARG A 579 47.56 -13.39 9.30
C ARG A 579 48.13 -12.91 10.64
N ASN A 580 49.34 -13.36 10.98
CA ASN A 580 50.02 -12.97 12.23
C ASN A 580 50.38 -11.47 12.31
N ASP A 581 50.34 -10.74 11.19
CA ASP A 581 50.58 -9.30 11.10
C ASP A 581 49.29 -8.49 10.93
N THR A 582 48.10 -9.12 11.04
CA THR A 582 46.80 -8.43 10.97
C THR A 582 46.68 -7.41 12.08
N VAL A 583 46.46 -6.14 11.75
CA VAL A 583 46.28 -5.02 12.70
C VAL A 583 44.80 -4.73 12.95
N GLY A 584 43.93 -4.95 11.97
CA GLY A 584 42.51 -4.69 12.13
C GLY A 584 41.59 -5.51 11.23
N ILE A 585 40.32 -5.58 11.61
CA ILE A 585 39.24 -6.18 10.85
C ILE A 585 38.28 -5.05 10.48
N ALA A 586 38.10 -4.80 9.18
CA ALA A 586 37.26 -3.71 8.70
C ALA A 586 35.78 -3.92 9.03
N GLY A 587 35.01 -2.83 8.99
CA GLY A 587 33.57 -2.90 9.20
C GLY A 587 32.90 -3.82 8.18
N GLY A 588 31.98 -4.67 8.64
CA GLY A 588 31.26 -5.63 7.79
C GLY A 588 32.10 -6.76 7.19
N ALA A 589 33.41 -6.87 7.48
CA ALA A 589 34.31 -7.78 6.76
C ALA A 589 33.85 -9.25 6.75
N PHE A 590 33.34 -9.74 7.87
CA PHE A 590 32.87 -11.11 8.05
C PHE A 590 31.40 -11.16 8.42
N SER A 591 30.60 -10.19 7.98
CA SER A 591 29.16 -10.19 8.23
C SER A 591 28.47 -11.35 7.50
N SER A 592 27.40 -11.87 8.11
CA SER A 592 26.46 -12.84 7.55
C SER A 592 27.07 -14.21 7.20
N LYS A 593 28.16 -14.60 7.86
CA LYS A 593 28.79 -15.92 7.66
C LYS A 593 28.11 -16.97 8.53
N VAL A 594 26.98 -17.50 8.03
CA VAL A 594 26.09 -18.40 8.79
C VAL A 594 26.73 -19.74 9.15
N ASN A 595 27.74 -20.19 8.39
CA ASN A 595 28.48 -21.43 8.63
C ASN A 595 29.71 -21.25 9.54
N LEU A 596 30.06 -20.01 9.88
CA LEU A 596 31.19 -19.70 10.74
C LEU A 596 30.89 -20.11 12.18
N ILE A 597 31.66 -21.06 12.71
CA ILE A 597 31.39 -21.67 14.02
C ILE A 597 32.23 -21.04 15.13
N SER A 598 33.48 -20.70 14.84
CA SER A 598 34.39 -20.11 15.81
C SER A 598 35.33 -19.10 15.17
N VAL A 599 35.75 -18.11 15.96
CA VAL A 599 36.70 -17.08 15.54
C VAL A 599 37.81 -16.91 16.57
N VAL A 600 39.06 -16.97 16.10
CA VAL A 600 40.23 -16.60 16.92
C VAL A 600 40.81 -15.30 16.39
N ILE A 601 40.63 -14.22 17.14
CA ILE A 601 41.25 -12.92 16.87
C ILE A 601 42.65 -12.96 17.50
N PRO A 602 43.73 -12.92 16.70
CA PRO A 602 45.09 -13.07 17.22
C PRO A 602 45.54 -11.82 17.97
N ASP A 603 46.60 -11.97 18.79
CA ASP A 603 47.20 -10.88 19.56
C ASP A 603 47.74 -9.74 18.69
N SER A 604 47.90 -9.91 17.39
CA SER A 604 48.33 -8.82 16.49
C SER A 604 47.22 -7.80 16.22
N VAL A 605 45.95 -8.18 16.37
CA VAL A 605 44.80 -7.31 16.05
C VAL A 605 44.56 -6.29 17.15
N LYS A 606 44.38 -5.04 16.74
CA LYS A 606 44.05 -3.90 17.61
C LYS A 606 42.60 -3.45 17.43
N TYR A 607 42.08 -3.48 16.21
CA TYR A 607 40.82 -2.80 15.87
C TYR A 607 39.83 -3.73 15.17
N LEU A 608 38.58 -3.77 15.66
CA LEU A 608 37.45 -4.38 14.97
C LEU A 608 36.45 -3.29 14.60
N GLY A 609 36.07 -3.21 13.32
CA GLY A 609 35.08 -2.25 12.81
C GLY A 609 33.63 -2.60 13.17
N GLU A 610 32.72 -1.69 12.91
CA GLU A 610 31.27 -1.93 13.06
C GLU A 610 30.79 -3.05 12.15
N TYR A 611 29.89 -3.91 12.64
CA TYR A 611 29.40 -5.10 11.93
C TYR A 611 30.49 -6.09 11.46
N ALA A 612 31.73 -6.01 11.95
CA ALA A 612 32.86 -6.82 11.46
C ALA A 612 32.58 -8.34 11.41
N ILE A 613 31.80 -8.88 12.35
CA ILE A 613 31.41 -10.30 12.46
C ILE A 613 29.91 -10.36 12.82
N ALA A 614 29.08 -9.50 12.22
CA ALA A 614 27.66 -9.45 12.53
C ALA A 614 26.86 -10.54 11.80
N SER A 615 25.73 -10.95 12.36
CA SER A 615 24.79 -11.92 11.76
C SER A 615 25.40 -13.29 11.41
N CYS A 616 26.48 -13.68 12.08
CA CYS A 616 27.07 -15.01 11.97
C CYS A 616 26.27 -15.99 12.84
N ALA A 617 25.14 -16.46 12.32
CA ALA A 617 24.17 -17.25 13.07
C ALA A 617 24.69 -18.61 13.59
N GLY A 618 25.78 -19.15 13.03
CA GLY A 618 26.43 -20.38 13.48
C GLY A 618 27.51 -20.18 14.54
N LEU A 619 27.88 -18.93 14.86
CA LEU A 619 29.04 -18.60 15.68
C LEU A 619 28.77 -18.95 17.14
N THR A 620 29.50 -19.92 17.70
CA THR A 620 29.34 -20.40 19.07
C THR A 620 30.46 -19.99 20.01
N SER A 621 31.67 -19.71 19.49
CA SER A 621 32.79 -19.26 20.32
C SER A 621 33.70 -18.22 19.67
N VAL A 622 34.22 -17.30 20.48
CA VAL A 622 35.15 -16.25 20.05
C VAL A 622 36.31 -16.12 21.03
N THR A 623 37.54 -16.08 20.52
CA THR A 623 38.72 -15.67 21.29
C THR A 623 39.13 -14.27 20.86
N VAL A 624 39.20 -13.33 21.81
CA VAL A 624 39.65 -11.95 21.62
C VAL A 624 41.11 -11.83 22.07
N GLY A 625 42.01 -11.47 21.16
CA GLY A 625 43.44 -11.33 21.40
C GLY A 625 43.81 -10.26 22.43
N SER A 626 45.00 -10.37 23.02
CA SER A 626 45.46 -9.54 24.14
C SER A 626 45.69 -8.07 23.80
N ASN A 627 46.01 -7.73 22.55
CA ASN A 627 46.25 -6.35 22.12
C ASN A 627 45.04 -5.69 21.44
N VAL A 628 43.84 -6.28 21.52
CA VAL A 628 42.63 -5.64 21.00
C VAL A 628 42.32 -4.39 21.84
N GLU A 629 42.36 -3.22 21.18
CA GLU A 629 42.19 -1.89 21.76
C GLU A 629 40.77 -1.35 21.56
N SER A 630 40.07 -1.74 20.49
CA SER A 630 38.68 -1.33 20.26
C SER A 630 37.86 -2.34 19.46
N ILE A 631 36.59 -2.47 19.83
CA ILE A 631 35.59 -3.26 19.11
C ILE A 631 34.44 -2.32 18.73
N GLY A 632 34.11 -2.24 17.44
CA GLY A 632 33.04 -1.42 16.90
C GLY A 632 31.70 -1.77 17.55
N THR A 633 30.82 -0.77 17.68
CA THR A 633 29.60 -0.83 18.51
C THR A 633 28.69 -2.03 18.22
N THR A 634 28.64 -2.46 16.95
CA THR A 634 27.79 -3.54 16.44
C THR A 634 28.59 -4.73 15.88
N ALA A 635 29.86 -4.88 16.25
CA ALA A 635 30.78 -5.84 15.61
C ALA A 635 30.25 -7.28 15.58
N PHE A 636 29.56 -7.76 16.62
CA PHE A 636 28.98 -9.11 16.74
C PHE A 636 27.45 -9.08 16.81
N TYR A 637 26.81 -8.01 16.30
CA TYR A 637 25.36 -7.87 16.33
C TYR A 637 24.68 -9.06 15.62
N LYS A 638 23.63 -9.64 16.22
CA LYS A 638 22.90 -10.84 15.73
C LYS A 638 23.69 -12.16 15.69
N CYS A 639 24.76 -12.31 16.46
CA CYS A 639 25.44 -13.60 16.67
C CYS A 639 24.76 -14.40 17.79
N TYR A 640 23.48 -14.74 17.61
CA TYR A 640 22.60 -15.28 18.66
C TYR A 640 23.04 -16.63 19.25
N LYS A 641 23.89 -17.39 18.58
CA LYS A 641 24.37 -18.69 19.08
C LYS A 641 25.70 -18.60 19.82
N LEU A 642 26.24 -17.40 20.04
CA LEU A 642 27.53 -17.21 20.70
C LEU A 642 27.40 -17.58 22.19
N VAL A 643 28.13 -18.58 22.67
CA VAL A 643 28.03 -19.06 24.06
C VAL A 643 29.32 -18.81 24.82
N GLU A 644 30.48 -18.96 24.18
CA GLU A 644 31.79 -18.82 24.84
C GLU A 644 32.61 -17.68 24.26
N VAL A 645 33.10 -16.79 25.12
CA VAL A 645 34.05 -15.73 24.76
C VAL A 645 35.30 -15.83 25.63
N TYR A 646 36.47 -15.95 25.01
CA TYR A 646 37.76 -15.89 25.70
C TYR A 646 38.36 -14.50 25.48
N ASN A 647 38.18 -13.61 26.45
CA ASN A 647 38.70 -12.25 26.39
C ASN A 647 40.11 -12.16 27.01
N LYS A 648 41.15 -12.19 26.17
CA LYS A 648 42.55 -11.96 26.59
C LYS A 648 42.91 -10.46 26.63
N SER A 649 42.05 -9.60 26.09
CA SER A 649 42.29 -8.16 25.97
C SER A 649 42.10 -7.42 27.31
N SER A 650 42.52 -6.16 27.33
CA SER A 650 42.24 -5.26 28.46
C SER A 650 40.82 -4.67 28.44
N LEU A 651 40.01 -4.97 27.42
CA LEU A 651 38.65 -4.45 27.29
C LEU A 651 37.70 -5.07 28.32
N ASN A 652 36.75 -4.27 28.82
CA ASN A 652 35.73 -4.72 29.77
C ASN A 652 34.61 -5.51 29.09
N ILE A 653 34.94 -6.66 28.50
CA ILE A 653 33.96 -7.58 27.94
C ILE A 653 33.41 -8.40 29.10
N VAL A 654 32.22 -8.05 29.56
CA VAL A 654 31.45 -8.81 30.56
C VAL A 654 30.04 -9.08 30.04
N LYS A 655 29.34 -10.02 30.68
CA LYS A 655 28.01 -10.46 30.24
C LYS A 655 27.06 -9.25 30.15
N ASP A 656 26.18 -9.26 29.17
CA ASP A 656 25.17 -8.22 28.91
C ASP A 656 25.76 -6.84 28.53
N THR A 657 27.04 -6.77 28.16
CA THR A 657 27.66 -5.51 27.70
C THR A 657 27.69 -5.35 26.19
N SER A 658 27.52 -4.11 25.76
CA SER A 658 27.47 -3.69 24.35
C SER A 658 28.84 -3.48 23.71
N ASN A 659 29.94 -4.02 24.24
CA ASN A 659 31.28 -3.94 23.65
C ASN A 659 31.35 -4.71 22.31
N GLY A 660 30.72 -4.15 21.28
CA GLY A 660 30.44 -4.82 20.01
C GLY A 660 29.41 -5.93 20.09
N TYR A 661 28.57 -5.96 21.12
CA TYR A 661 27.63 -7.08 21.43
C TYR A 661 28.29 -8.44 21.69
N VAL A 662 29.63 -8.53 21.74
CA VAL A 662 30.34 -9.80 21.91
C VAL A 662 30.02 -10.45 23.27
N GLY A 663 29.92 -9.65 24.33
CA GLY A 663 29.53 -10.12 25.67
C GLY A 663 28.01 -10.17 25.88
N TYR A 664 27.23 -9.52 25.01
CA TYR A 664 25.76 -9.50 25.10
C TYR A 664 25.16 -10.86 24.74
N TYR A 665 25.68 -11.51 23.70
CA TYR A 665 25.18 -12.83 23.30
C TYR A 665 25.87 -13.97 24.07
N ALA A 666 27.10 -13.75 24.54
CA ALA A 666 27.87 -14.78 25.23
C ALA A 666 27.29 -15.15 26.60
N GLU A 667 27.15 -16.45 26.85
CA GLU A 667 26.78 -16.96 28.17
C GLU A 667 27.94 -16.92 29.16
N ASN A 668 29.17 -17.17 28.68
CA ASN A 668 30.37 -17.19 29.50
C ASN A 668 31.48 -16.38 28.86
N ILE A 669 32.15 -15.60 29.71
CA ILE A 669 33.33 -14.85 29.33
C ILE A 669 34.48 -15.25 30.24
N TYR A 670 35.55 -15.76 29.66
CA TYR A 670 36.74 -16.23 30.34
C TYR A 670 37.91 -15.26 30.10
N THR A 671 38.78 -15.11 31.09
CA THR A 671 40.02 -14.32 30.97
C THR A 671 41.24 -15.18 30.61
N GLU A 672 41.13 -16.51 30.69
CA GLU A 672 42.16 -17.47 30.34
C GLU A 672 41.57 -18.58 29.46
N GLU A 673 42.36 -19.15 28.55
CA GLU A 673 41.93 -20.30 27.73
C GLU A 673 41.75 -21.53 28.63
N GLY A 674 40.49 -21.88 28.91
CA GLY A 674 40.08 -23.19 29.38
C GLY A 674 39.68 -24.12 28.23
N GLY A 675 39.44 -25.40 28.50
CA GLY A 675 38.81 -26.29 27.53
C GLY A 675 37.39 -25.82 27.16
N SER A 676 37.00 -25.98 25.90
CA SER A 676 35.65 -25.71 25.41
C SER A 676 34.62 -26.51 26.20
N ARG A 677 33.54 -25.86 26.63
CA ARG A 677 32.38 -26.53 27.26
C ARG A 677 31.36 -27.05 26.26
N ILE A 678 31.63 -26.84 24.97
CA ILE A 678 30.83 -27.31 23.86
C ILE A 678 31.25 -28.74 23.49
N THR A 679 30.26 -29.62 23.31
CA THR A 679 30.44 -30.99 22.81
C THR A 679 29.62 -31.21 21.55
N ASP A 680 30.26 -31.69 20.48
CA ASP A 680 29.59 -32.15 19.26
C ASP A 680 29.40 -33.67 19.29
N THR A 681 28.21 -34.13 18.91
CA THR A 681 27.92 -35.56 18.71
C THR A 681 28.17 -35.97 17.27
N ALA A 682 28.47 -37.26 17.05
CA ALA A 682 28.68 -37.80 15.70
C ALA A 682 27.46 -37.62 14.78
N ASP A 683 26.27 -37.54 15.38
CA ASP A 683 24.99 -37.42 14.66
C ASP A 683 24.62 -35.96 14.37
N GLY A 684 25.51 -34.99 14.65
CA GLY A 684 25.37 -33.59 14.24
C GLY A 684 24.70 -32.67 15.26
N TYR A 685 24.50 -33.10 16.51
CA TYR A 685 23.98 -32.25 17.58
C TYR A 685 25.12 -31.57 18.35
N ARG A 686 24.93 -30.30 18.69
CA ARG A 686 25.89 -29.53 19.49
C ARG A 686 25.30 -29.18 20.85
N PHE A 687 26.00 -29.57 21.91
CA PHE A 687 25.60 -29.32 23.28
C PHE A 687 26.56 -28.36 23.99
N TYR A 688 26.04 -27.66 24.99
CA TYR A 688 26.79 -26.89 25.96
C TYR A 688 26.50 -27.41 27.37
N PHE A 689 27.53 -27.49 28.23
CA PHE A 689 27.37 -27.89 29.63
C PHE A 689 28.26 -27.07 30.56
N ASP A 690 27.69 -26.43 31.58
CA ASP A 690 28.44 -25.59 32.52
C ASP A 690 28.88 -26.27 33.82
N GLY A 691 28.53 -27.55 33.99
CA GLY A 691 28.67 -28.31 35.25
C GLY A 691 27.34 -28.52 35.98
N SER A 692 26.32 -27.72 35.67
CA SER A 692 24.98 -27.77 36.29
C SER A 692 23.83 -27.63 35.29
N ASP A 693 24.05 -26.98 34.14
CA ASP A 693 23.05 -26.70 33.12
C ASP A 693 23.51 -27.25 31.75
N GLY A 694 22.67 -28.11 31.17
CA GLY A 694 22.89 -28.73 29.86
C GLY A 694 21.95 -28.16 28.81
N ARG A 695 22.47 -27.75 27.66
CA ARG A 695 21.70 -27.12 26.59
C ARG A 695 22.04 -27.65 25.22
N LEU A 696 21.04 -27.87 24.37
CA LEU A 696 21.20 -28.17 22.96
C LEU A 696 21.25 -26.85 22.16
N LEU A 697 22.41 -26.52 21.60
CA LEU A 697 22.63 -25.29 20.82
C LEU A 697 22.12 -25.38 19.38
N GLY A 698 21.94 -26.61 18.88
CA GLY A 698 21.35 -26.85 17.57
C GLY A 698 21.81 -28.14 16.92
N TYR A 699 21.37 -28.28 15.67
CA TYR A 699 21.64 -29.43 14.81
C TYR A 699 22.25 -28.97 13.47
N PHE A 700 23.41 -29.54 13.13
CA PHE A 700 24.21 -29.20 11.94
C PHE A 700 24.20 -30.28 10.87
N GLY A 701 23.43 -31.36 11.06
CA GLY A 701 23.19 -32.34 10.00
C GLY A 701 22.09 -31.91 9.03
N GLU A 702 21.84 -32.79 8.06
CA GLU A 702 20.90 -32.58 6.94
C GLU A 702 19.63 -33.46 7.03
N GLU A 703 19.47 -34.23 8.11
CA GLU A 703 18.32 -35.13 8.25
C GLU A 703 17.01 -34.36 8.38
N THR A 704 15.95 -34.92 7.80
CA THR A 704 14.59 -34.33 7.80
C THR A 704 13.69 -34.89 8.90
N GLU A 705 14.06 -36.02 9.48
CA GLU A 705 13.39 -36.67 10.61
C GLU A 705 14.35 -36.70 11.80
N LEU A 706 14.11 -35.84 12.79
CA LEU A 706 15.02 -35.69 13.92
C LEU A 706 14.53 -36.44 15.14
N THR A 707 15.45 -37.14 15.81
CA THR A 707 15.24 -37.68 17.16
C THR A 707 16.25 -37.01 18.08
N LEU A 708 15.76 -36.22 19.03
CA LEU A 708 16.65 -35.55 19.98
C LEU A 708 17.28 -36.59 20.93
N PRO A 709 18.56 -36.45 21.30
CA PRO A 709 19.24 -37.43 22.15
C PRO A 709 18.59 -37.54 23.54
N SER A 710 18.42 -38.74 24.10
CA SER A 710 17.91 -38.91 25.47
C SER A 710 18.91 -38.51 26.58
N GLY A 711 19.97 -37.77 26.23
CA GLY A 711 21.09 -37.37 27.07
C GLY A 711 22.37 -37.22 26.24
N PHE A 712 23.42 -36.64 26.82
CA PHE A 712 24.73 -36.51 26.17
C PHE A 712 25.87 -36.60 27.19
N THR A 713 27.09 -36.86 26.72
CA THR A 713 28.30 -36.80 27.56
C THR A 713 28.97 -35.44 27.36
N ALA A 714 29.11 -34.67 28.43
CA ALA A 714 29.76 -33.37 28.41
C ALA A 714 31.28 -33.46 28.17
N TYR A 715 31.90 -32.32 27.88
CA TYR A 715 33.34 -32.18 27.60
C TYR A 715 34.27 -32.72 28.69
N ASP A 716 33.82 -32.74 29.95
CA ASP A 716 34.55 -33.24 31.12
C ASP A 716 34.26 -34.72 31.44
N GLY A 717 33.47 -35.40 30.61
CA GLY A 717 33.05 -36.78 30.79
C GLY A 717 31.79 -36.98 31.64
N THR A 718 31.16 -35.90 32.10
CA THR A 718 29.90 -35.97 32.86
C THR A 718 28.75 -36.43 31.96
N ALA A 719 27.97 -37.40 32.41
CA ALA A 719 26.71 -37.78 31.75
C ALA A 719 25.61 -36.77 32.13
N VAL A 720 24.98 -36.18 31.12
CA VAL A 720 23.91 -35.19 31.27
C VAL A 720 22.61 -35.82 30.79
N ASP A 721 21.77 -36.17 31.77
CA ASP A 721 20.52 -36.90 31.53
C ASP A 721 19.31 -35.98 31.31
N THR A 722 19.42 -34.66 31.51
CA THR A 722 18.35 -33.67 31.24
C THR A 722 18.94 -32.40 30.64
N TYR A 723 18.26 -31.79 29.68
CA TYR A 723 18.76 -30.57 29.02
C TYR A 723 17.63 -29.71 28.45
N GLY A 724 17.90 -28.42 28.28
CA GLY A 724 17.04 -27.48 27.54
C GLY A 724 17.44 -27.36 26.07
N VAL A 725 16.51 -26.99 25.20
CA VAL A 725 16.81 -26.56 23.83
C VAL A 725 17.05 -25.05 23.84
N TYR A 726 18.23 -24.63 23.38
CA TYR A 726 18.63 -23.23 23.44
C TYR A 726 17.88 -22.36 22.42
N GLU A 727 17.95 -21.05 22.57
CA GLU A 727 17.33 -20.12 21.63
C GLU A 727 17.80 -20.38 20.19
N ARG A 728 16.85 -20.33 19.24
CA ARG A 728 17.10 -20.55 17.80
C ARG A 728 17.83 -21.85 17.46
N ALA A 729 17.79 -22.88 18.31
CA ALA A 729 18.51 -24.14 18.09
C ALA A 729 18.20 -24.77 16.71
N PHE A 730 16.93 -24.73 16.28
CA PHE A 730 16.45 -25.25 15.00
C PHE A 730 15.91 -24.16 14.05
N SER A 731 16.18 -22.88 14.32
CA SER A 731 15.63 -21.79 13.51
C SER A 731 16.00 -21.92 12.02
N ASN A 732 15.01 -21.73 11.15
CA ASN A 732 15.05 -21.84 9.69
C ASN A 732 15.44 -23.23 9.16
N LYS A 733 15.26 -24.31 9.95
CA LYS A 733 15.38 -25.69 9.46
C LYS A 733 14.13 -26.09 8.67
N GLN A 734 13.96 -25.46 7.51
CA GLN A 734 12.81 -25.65 6.63
C GLN A 734 12.67 -27.08 6.10
N THR A 735 13.75 -27.87 6.06
CA THR A 735 13.70 -29.25 5.57
C THR A 735 13.18 -30.26 6.61
N MET A 736 13.06 -29.87 7.88
CA MET A 736 12.62 -30.76 8.95
C MET A 736 11.13 -31.07 8.84
N ALA A 737 10.80 -32.34 8.65
CA ALA A 737 9.45 -32.86 8.49
C ALA A 737 8.86 -33.43 9.80
N SER A 738 9.71 -34.03 10.65
CA SER A 738 9.29 -34.56 11.95
C SER A 738 10.34 -34.41 13.04
N ILE A 739 9.87 -34.36 14.29
CA ILE A 739 10.74 -34.36 15.47
C ILE A 739 10.22 -35.29 16.57
N THR A 740 11.12 -36.07 17.15
CA THR A 740 10.89 -36.88 18.36
C THR A 740 11.67 -36.26 19.53
N ILE A 741 10.94 -35.91 20.59
CA ILE A 741 11.40 -35.18 21.77
C ILE A 741 11.31 -36.13 22.97
N PRO A 742 12.44 -36.50 23.60
CA PRO A 742 12.45 -37.37 24.77
C PRO A 742 11.97 -36.63 26.03
N ALA A 743 11.51 -37.39 27.02
CA ALA A 743 10.89 -36.86 28.25
C ALA A 743 11.83 -35.99 29.11
N ASN A 744 13.14 -36.09 28.90
CA ASN A 744 14.17 -35.38 29.65
C ASN A 744 14.52 -33.99 29.10
N VAL A 745 13.83 -33.54 28.04
CA VAL A 745 13.88 -32.15 27.57
C VAL A 745 12.99 -31.28 28.46
N THR A 746 13.58 -30.28 29.10
CA THR A 746 12.90 -29.49 30.15
C THR A 746 12.43 -28.11 29.70
N SER A 747 13.00 -27.56 28.61
CA SER A 747 12.70 -26.21 28.14
C SER A 747 13.05 -26.00 26.67
N PHE A 748 12.47 -24.97 26.05
CA PHE A 748 12.77 -24.47 24.72
C PHE A 748 12.92 -22.95 24.76
N GLY A 749 14.08 -22.46 24.36
CA GLY A 749 14.40 -21.03 24.30
C GLY A 749 13.74 -20.30 23.14
N THR A 750 13.80 -18.98 23.19
CA THR A 750 13.20 -18.03 22.25
C THR A 750 13.50 -18.42 20.79
N TYR A 751 12.47 -18.44 19.93
CA TYR A 751 12.57 -18.78 18.50
C TYR A 751 13.21 -20.15 18.19
N ALA A 752 13.21 -21.13 19.12
CA ALA A 752 13.87 -22.43 18.91
C ALA A 752 13.46 -23.10 17.58
N PHE A 753 12.20 -22.98 17.15
CA PHE A 753 11.66 -23.54 15.90
C PHE A 753 11.19 -22.49 14.88
N TYR A 754 11.59 -21.23 15.03
CA TYR A 754 11.20 -20.16 14.09
C TYR A 754 11.57 -20.53 12.65
N GLY A 755 10.60 -20.53 11.73
CA GLY A 755 10.82 -20.81 10.30
C GLY A 755 10.88 -22.30 9.92
N CYS A 756 10.53 -23.22 10.83
CA CYS A 756 10.42 -24.66 10.55
C CYS A 756 9.10 -25.04 9.86
N ASN A 757 8.83 -24.44 8.70
CA ASN A 757 7.49 -24.45 8.07
C ASN A 757 6.98 -25.83 7.60
N ASN A 758 7.85 -26.83 7.44
CA ASN A 758 7.48 -28.17 6.99
C ASN A 758 7.28 -29.19 8.13
N LEU A 759 7.38 -28.74 9.39
CA LEU A 759 7.24 -29.63 10.55
C LEU A 759 5.78 -30.09 10.69
N ALA A 760 5.51 -31.33 10.28
CA ALA A 760 4.17 -31.91 10.19
C ALA A 760 3.86 -32.89 11.32
N VAL A 761 4.88 -33.50 11.93
CA VAL A 761 4.71 -34.55 12.94
C VAL A 761 5.61 -34.30 14.15
N ILE A 762 5.02 -34.30 15.34
CA ILE A 762 5.72 -34.07 16.61
C ILE A 762 5.40 -35.22 17.55
N ARG A 763 6.45 -35.84 18.10
CA ARG A 763 6.36 -36.95 19.04
C ARG A 763 7.03 -36.54 20.33
N TYR A 764 6.27 -36.49 21.42
CA TYR A 764 6.82 -36.34 22.75
C TYR A 764 6.72 -37.67 23.50
N GLU A 765 7.86 -38.18 23.97
CA GLU A 765 7.93 -39.49 24.63
C GLU A 765 7.49 -39.45 26.10
N GLY A 766 7.42 -38.26 26.71
CA GLY A 766 6.95 -38.08 28.08
C GLY A 766 5.42 -38.13 28.20
N SER A 767 4.94 -37.89 29.42
CA SER A 767 3.51 -37.81 29.73
C SER A 767 2.93 -36.42 29.46
N VAL A 768 1.59 -36.30 29.47
CA VAL A 768 0.92 -34.99 29.40
C VAL A 768 1.35 -34.07 30.56
N ALA A 769 1.57 -34.64 31.74
CA ALA A 769 2.02 -33.88 32.90
C ALA A 769 3.44 -33.33 32.69
N ASP A 770 4.31 -34.07 32.02
CA ASP A 770 5.67 -33.63 31.70
C ASP A 770 5.62 -32.51 30.65
N TRP A 771 4.81 -32.66 29.58
CA TRP A 771 4.63 -31.61 28.57
C TRP A 771 4.10 -30.31 29.18
N CYS A 772 3.13 -30.39 30.09
CA CYS A 772 2.59 -29.21 30.78
C CYS A 772 3.64 -28.47 31.61
N ARG A 773 4.73 -29.13 32.01
CA ARG A 773 5.83 -28.57 32.79
C ARG A 773 6.98 -28.04 31.93
N ILE A 774 6.97 -28.29 30.62
CA ILE A 774 7.99 -27.74 29.72
C ILE A 774 7.86 -26.22 29.68
N TYR A 775 9.00 -25.55 29.83
CA TYR A 775 9.09 -24.11 29.69
C TYR A 775 9.34 -23.73 28.22
N PHE A 776 8.37 -23.05 27.58
CA PHE A 776 8.55 -22.43 26.27
C PHE A 776 8.68 -20.92 26.45
N GLU A 777 9.78 -20.34 25.97
CA GLU A 777 10.08 -18.92 26.20
C GLU A 777 9.22 -17.99 25.34
N ASP A 778 8.85 -18.41 24.12
CA ASP A 778 7.89 -17.72 23.23
C ASP A 778 7.04 -18.72 22.41
N TYR A 779 6.20 -18.21 21.51
CA TYR A 779 5.35 -19.06 20.67
C TYR A 779 6.13 -19.79 19.57
N ASP A 780 7.27 -19.26 19.12
CA ASP A 780 8.15 -19.88 18.11
C ASP A 780 9.14 -20.90 18.73
N ALA A 781 9.19 -20.99 20.06
CA ALA A 781 9.89 -22.02 20.82
C ALA A 781 9.10 -23.33 20.87
N ASN A 782 7.78 -23.28 20.69
CA ASN A 782 6.94 -24.48 20.63
C ASN A 782 7.03 -25.11 19.24
N PRO A 783 7.38 -26.41 19.11
CA PRO A 783 7.39 -27.09 17.82
C PRO A 783 5.99 -27.28 17.21
N ILE A 784 4.90 -27.12 17.98
CA ILE A 784 3.52 -27.32 17.52
C ILE A 784 3.17 -26.30 16.43
N SER A 785 2.78 -26.82 15.25
CA SER A 785 2.24 -26.05 14.13
C SER A 785 0.74 -26.30 13.96
N ALA A 786 0.04 -25.43 13.23
CA ALA A 786 -1.42 -25.40 13.20
C ALA A 786 -2.08 -26.74 12.77
N ASP A 787 -1.48 -27.43 11.79
CA ASP A 787 -2.03 -28.65 11.19
C ASP A 787 -1.28 -29.94 11.58
N CYS A 788 -0.29 -29.85 12.47
CA CYS A 788 0.58 -30.99 12.81
C CYS A 788 -0.18 -32.12 13.50
N GLU A 789 0.38 -33.33 13.38
CA GLU A 789 0.02 -34.46 14.23
C GLU A 789 0.90 -34.45 15.48
N PHE A 790 0.29 -34.16 16.64
CA PHE A 790 0.99 -34.10 17.92
C PHE A 790 0.67 -35.32 18.79
N TYR A 791 1.70 -36.11 19.06
CA TYR A 791 1.62 -37.34 19.83
C TYR A 791 2.32 -37.18 21.19
N ILE A 792 1.66 -37.61 22.26
CA ILE A 792 2.25 -37.72 23.60
C ILE A 792 2.14 -39.17 24.06
N SER A 793 3.26 -39.77 24.49
CA SER A 793 3.29 -41.19 24.88
C SER A 793 2.70 -42.15 23.83
N GLY A 794 2.83 -41.79 22.54
CA GLY A 794 2.32 -42.57 21.41
C GLY A 794 0.86 -42.33 21.03
N GLU A 795 0.11 -41.54 21.81
CA GLU A 795 -1.30 -41.22 21.56
C GLU A 795 -1.46 -39.87 20.88
N LEU A 796 -2.32 -39.80 19.84
CA LEU A 796 -2.64 -38.56 19.14
C LEU A 796 -3.54 -37.69 20.03
N ILE A 797 -3.14 -36.46 20.29
CA ILE A 797 -3.91 -35.55 21.15
C ILE A 797 -5.04 -34.88 20.36
N ALA A 798 -6.23 -35.47 20.34
CA ALA A 798 -7.44 -34.79 19.81
C ALA A 798 -8.31 -34.20 20.94
N ASP A 799 -8.27 -34.84 22.12
CA ASP A 799 -8.88 -34.38 23.36
C ASP A 799 -7.82 -34.39 24.46
N LEU A 800 -7.89 -33.43 25.40
CA LEU A 800 -6.87 -33.27 26.44
C LEU A 800 -7.49 -33.34 27.83
N VAL A 801 -6.97 -34.27 28.63
CA VAL A 801 -7.25 -34.36 30.07
C VAL A 801 -5.97 -33.97 30.80
N ILE A 802 -6.03 -32.86 31.54
CA ILE A 802 -4.93 -32.44 32.41
C ILE A 802 -4.89 -33.38 33.62
N PRO A 803 -3.78 -34.08 33.89
CA PRO A 803 -3.68 -35.02 35.00
C PRO A 803 -3.80 -34.35 36.38
N ASP A 804 -4.31 -35.09 37.37
CA ASP A 804 -4.60 -34.57 38.73
C ASP A 804 -3.36 -34.07 39.50
N ASP A 805 -2.15 -34.50 39.11
CA ASP A 805 -0.87 -34.07 39.71
C ASP A 805 -0.29 -32.79 39.08
N VAL A 806 -0.97 -32.19 38.10
CA VAL A 806 -0.55 -30.94 37.46
C VAL A 806 -1.11 -29.73 38.21
N THR A 807 -0.22 -28.87 38.72
CA THR A 807 -0.61 -27.63 39.40
C THR A 807 -0.50 -26.39 38.52
N SER A 808 0.18 -26.48 37.39
CA SER A 808 0.40 -25.40 36.44
C SER A 808 0.63 -25.90 35.01
N ILE A 809 0.16 -25.16 34.00
CA ILE A 809 0.45 -25.37 32.58
C ILE A 809 1.41 -24.29 32.09
N GLY A 810 2.49 -24.67 31.41
CA GLY A 810 3.49 -23.76 30.86
C GLY A 810 2.93 -22.74 29.85
N MET A 811 3.60 -21.60 29.71
CA MET A 811 3.30 -20.60 28.67
C MET A 811 3.43 -21.25 27.30
N TYR A 812 2.58 -20.86 26.35
CA TYR A 812 2.58 -21.36 24.97
C TYR A 812 2.44 -22.88 24.77
N ALA A 813 2.23 -23.70 25.80
CA ALA A 813 2.36 -25.16 25.75
C ALA A 813 1.55 -25.87 24.65
N PHE A 814 0.38 -25.34 24.27
CA PHE A 814 -0.48 -25.87 23.20
C PHE A 814 -0.80 -24.80 22.15
N TYR A 815 0.00 -23.73 22.06
CA TYR A 815 -0.23 -22.61 21.17
C TYR A 815 -0.49 -23.05 19.73
N GLY A 816 -1.59 -22.56 19.14
CA GLY A 816 -1.92 -22.79 17.74
C GLY A 816 -2.45 -24.18 17.40
N TYR A 817 -2.65 -25.08 18.37
CA TYR A 817 -3.01 -26.46 18.06
C TYR A 817 -4.49 -26.61 17.62
N LEU A 818 -4.72 -26.75 16.30
CA LEU A 818 -6.08 -26.76 15.73
C LEU A 818 -6.78 -28.11 15.75
N ARG A 819 -6.20 -29.15 16.36
CA ARG A 819 -6.83 -30.48 16.47
C ARG A 819 -7.46 -30.74 17.85
N LEU A 820 -7.21 -29.89 18.84
CA LEU A 820 -7.75 -30.06 20.19
C LEU A 820 -9.23 -29.64 20.27
N SER A 821 -10.12 -30.57 20.64
CA SER A 821 -11.57 -30.36 20.61
C SER A 821 -12.24 -30.24 21.99
N LYS A 822 -11.74 -31.00 22.98
CA LYS A 822 -12.25 -31.01 24.36
C LYS A 822 -11.11 -30.87 25.37
N LEU A 823 -11.37 -30.17 26.47
CA LEU A 823 -10.39 -29.94 27.54
C LEU A 823 -11.00 -30.21 28.93
N THR A 824 -10.32 -31.03 29.73
CA THR A 824 -10.63 -31.21 31.16
C THR A 824 -9.49 -30.67 32.00
N LEU A 825 -9.77 -29.66 32.83
CA LEU A 825 -8.82 -29.09 33.79
C LEU A 825 -8.96 -29.83 35.13
N CYS A 826 -7.85 -30.18 35.77
CA CYS A 826 -7.84 -30.90 37.05
C CYS A 826 -8.05 -29.97 38.25
N ALA A 827 -8.43 -30.55 39.40
CA ALA A 827 -8.74 -29.79 40.61
C ALA A 827 -7.54 -29.06 41.23
N GLY A 828 -6.34 -29.63 41.09
CA GLY A 828 -5.10 -29.05 41.61
C GLY A 828 -4.52 -27.89 40.78
N LEU A 829 -5.10 -27.60 39.60
CA LEU A 829 -4.58 -26.59 38.69
C LEU A 829 -4.79 -25.17 39.25
N SER A 830 -3.71 -24.41 39.34
CA SER A 830 -3.70 -23.06 39.93
C SER A 830 -3.13 -21.99 39.00
N ILE A 831 -2.47 -22.38 37.91
CA ILE A 831 -1.85 -21.45 36.96
C ILE A 831 -1.99 -22.02 35.54
N ILE A 832 -2.42 -21.19 34.59
CA ILE A 832 -2.33 -21.47 33.15
C ILE A 832 -1.48 -20.37 32.53
N GLY A 833 -0.34 -20.74 31.95
CA GLY A 833 0.62 -19.82 31.37
C GLY A 833 0.01 -18.95 30.27
N GLU A 834 0.54 -17.76 30.09
CA GLU A 834 0.11 -16.83 29.05
C GLU A 834 0.08 -17.53 27.67
N LYS A 835 -1.00 -17.31 26.93
CA LYS A 835 -1.22 -17.88 25.59
C LYS A 835 -1.04 -19.40 25.47
N ALA A 836 -1.09 -20.15 26.57
CA ALA A 836 -0.95 -21.62 26.56
C ALA A 836 -1.89 -22.32 25.57
N PHE A 837 -3.10 -21.76 25.37
CA PHE A 837 -4.10 -22.28 24.42
C PHE A 837 -4.52 -21.24 23.39
N TYR A 838 -3.70 -20.22 23.15
CA TYR A 838 -4.01 -19.22 22.14
C TYR A 838 -4.11 -19.87 20.76
N ASN A 839 -5.07 -19.42 19.96
CA ASN A 839 -5.38 -19.95 18.63
C ASN A 839 -5.79 -21.44 18.58
N CYS A 840 -6.15 -22.08 19.70
CA CYS A 840 -6.75 -23.42 19.73
C CYS A 840 -8.26 -23.39 19.36
N ARG A 841 -8.57 -23.03 18.11
CA ARG A 841 -9.94 -22.67 17.68
C ARG A 841 -10.98 -23.79 17.72
N LYS A 842 -10.56 -25.05 17.88
CA LYS A 842 -11.48 -26.20 17.89
C LYS A 842 -11.95 -26.61 19.28
N ILE A 843 -11.43 -26.00 20.35
CA ILE A 843 -11.90 -26.27 21.72
C ILE A 843 -13.35 -25.81 21.84
N THR A 844 -14.28 -26.73 22.09
CA THR A 844 -15.72 -26.43 22.21
C THR A 844 -16.27 -26.60 23.62
N GLU A 845 -15.72 -27.53 24.39
CA GLU A 845 -16.16 -27.89 25.75
C GLU A 845 -14.99 -27.85 26.73
N ILE A 846 -15.17 -27.16 27.86
CA ILE A 846 -14.21 -27.14 28.98
C ILE A 846 -14.90 -27.62 30.25
N PHE A 847 -14.35 -28.69 30.84
CA PHE A 847 -14.70 -29.15 32.18
C PHE A 847 -13.68 -28.58 33.16
N ASN A 848 -14.06 -27.52 33.87
CA ASN A 848 -13.18 -26.84 34.81
C ASN A 848 -13.39 -27.38 36.22
N LYS A 849 -12.58 -28.36 36.63
CA LYS A 849 -12.54 -28.83 38.02
C LYS A 849 -11.64 -27.98 38.91
N SER A 850 -10.88 -27.05 38.32
CA SER A 850 -9.92 -26.22 39.04
C SER A 850 -10.61 -25.07 39.78
N ALA A 851 -9.90 -24.47 40.73
CA ALA A 851 -10.35 -23.27 41.40
C ALA A 851 -10.21 -21.98 40.54
N LEU A 852 -9.66 -22.09 39.32
CA LEU A 852 -9.50 -20.95 38.42
C LEU A 852 -10.83 -20.48 37.85
N GLU A 853 -10.99 -19.18 37.73
CA GLU A 853 -12.17 -18.55 37.14
C GLU A 853 -12.07 -18.59 35.60
N ILE A 854 -12.47 -19.72 35.03
CA ILE A 854 -12.43 -19.95 33.59
C ILE A 854 -13.78 -19.56 32.97
N VAL A 855 -13.73 -18.74 31.92
CA VAL A 855 -14.89 -18.08 31.35
C VAL A 855 -14.88 -18.23 29.84
N ALA A 856 -15.97 -18.72 29.26
CA ALA A 856 -16.10 -18.86 27.82
C ALA A 856 -15.93 -17.49 27.14
N GLY A 857 -15.17 -17.46 26.04
CA GLY A 857 -14.96 -16.24 25.25
C GLY A 857 -13.93 -15.25 25.82
N THR A 858 -13.34 -15.50 27.00
CA THR A 858 -12.36 -14.57 27.58
C THR A 858 -10.91 -14.92 27.21
N LYS A 859 -10.07 -13.88 27.20
CA LYS A 859 -8.61 -14.00 27.01
C LYS A 859 -7.87 -14.37 28.31
N THR A 860 -8.58 -14.48 29.44
CA THR A 860 -8.00 -14.75 30.76
C THR A 860 -7.47 -16.19 30.86
N HIS A 861 -6.54 -16.42 31.80
CA HIS A 861 -5.96 -17.74 32.08
C HIS A 861 -5.39 -18.44 30.84
N GLY A 862 -4.51 -17.76 30.09
CA GLY A 862 -3.81 -18.35 28.96
C GLY A 862 -4.67 -18.60 27.73
N TYR A 863 -5.77 -17.86 27.55
CA TYR A 863 -6.74 -18.01 26.45
C TYR A 863 -7.43 -19.38 26.43
N VAL A 864 -7.39 -20.10 27.56
CA VAL A 864 -7.89 -21.48 27.66
C VAL A 864 -9.35 -21.63 27.20
N ALA A 865 -10.18 -20.62 27.45
CA ALA A 865 -11.60 -20.63 27.13
C ALA A 865 -12.00 -19.63 26.05
N TYR A 866 -11.02 -18.98 25.40
CA TYR A 866 -11.29 -17.91 24.43
C TYR A 866 -12.15 -18.38 23.24
N TYR A 867 -11.99 -19.64 22.82
CA TYR A 867 -12.78 -20.24 21.73
C TYR A 867 -13.84 -21.23 22.22
N ALA A 868 -13.92 -21.48 23.54
CA ALA A 868 -14.82 -22.47 24.11
C ALA A 868 -16.28 -21.97 24.14
N LYS A 869 -17.22 -22.89 23.88
CA LYS A 869 -18.67 -22.59 23.91
C LYS A 869 -19.29 -22.79 25.28
N ASN A 870 -18.83 -23.81 26.01
CA ASN A 870 -19.35 -24.16 27.32
C ASN A 870 -18.21 -24.36 28.32
N VAL A 871 -18.34 -23.72 29.50
CA VAL A 871 -17.49 -23.98 30.67
C VAL A 871 -18.39 -24.49 31.80
N TYR A 872 -18.05 -25.66 32.33
CA TYR A 872 -18.76 -26.31 33.42
C TYR A 872 -17.94 -26.23 34.71
N THR A 873 -18.58 -25.98 35.86
CA THR A 873 -17.96 -26.07 37.20
C THR A 873 -17.75 -27.52 37.63
N GLU A 874 -17.08 -27.74 38.78
CA GLU A 874 -16.84 -29.07 39.38
C GLU A 874 -18.13 -29.87 39.57
N ASP A 875 -19.23 -29.22 39.97
CA ASP A 875 -20.55 -29.84 40.15
C ASP A 875 -21.31 -30.07 38.82
N GLY A 876 -20.69 -29.70 37.69
CA GLY A 876 -21.31 -29.74 36.35
C GLY A 876 -22.28 -28.58 36.08
N ASN A 877 -22.38 -27.60 36.98
CA ASN A 877 -23.26 -26.45 36.84
C ASN A 877 -22.64 -25.37 35.93
N PRO A 878 -23.44 -24.63 35.16
CA PRO A 878 -22.97 -23.50 34.36
C PRO A 878 -22.72 -22.25 35.23
N THR A 879 -21.72 -21.44 34.90
CA THR A 879 -21.38 -20.16 35.57
C THR A 879 -22.21 -18.96 35.09
N TYR A 880 -23.34 -19.23 34.43
CA TYR A 880 -24.07 -18.24 33.64
C TYR A 880 -25.52 -18.14 34.10
N THR A 881 -26.10 -16.93 34.07
CA THR A 881 -27.55 -16.77 34.07
C THR A 881 -28.02 -16.73 32.62
N ASP A 882 -28.81 -17.72 32.27
CA ASP A 882 -29.56 -17.75 31.03
C ASP A 882 -30.95 -17.15 31.26
N THR A 883 -31.28 -16.10 30.52
CA THR A 883 -32.64 -15.55 30.51
C THR A 883 -33.53 -16.37 29.57
N ALA A 884 -34.84 -16.33 29.80
CA ALA A 884 -35.81 -17.00 28.93
C ALA A 884 -35.73 -16.52 27.47
N ASP A 885 -35.33 -15.27 27.28
CA ASP A 885 -35.24 -14.60 25.98
C ASP A 885 -33.89 -14.83 25.28
N GLY A 886 -33.03 -15.67 25.86
CA GLY A 886 -31.81 -16.14 25.20
C GLY A 886 -30.55 -15.30 25.42
N TYR A 887 -30.58 -14.38 26.39
CA TYR A 887 -29.37 -13.66 26.83
C TYR A 887 -28.63 -14.46 27.90
N ARG A 888 -27.33 -14.65 27.69
CA ARG A 888 -26.42 -15.21 28.68
C ARG A 888 -25.67 -14.10 29.40
N PHE A 889 -25.98 -13.93 30.68
CA PHE A 889 -25.26 -12.99 31.53
C PHE A 889 -24.27 -13.69 32.43
N GLN A 890 -23.25 -12.93 32.78
CA GLN A 890 -22.29 -13.28 33.83
C GLN A 890 -22.18 -12.14 34.83
N TYR A 891 -21.99 -12.52 36.10
CA TYR A 891 -21.96 -11.58 37.22
C TYR A 891 -20.77 -11.84 38.12
N TYR A 892 -20.01 -10.78 38.41
CA TYR A 892 -18.89 -10.79 39.34
C TYR A 892 -19.04 -9.66 40.36
N GLY A 893 -19.70 -9.94 41.49
CA GLY A 893 -19.76 -9.05 42.66
C GLY A 893 -20.48 -7.72 42.44
N THR A 894 -19.97 -6.82 41.62
CA THR A 894 -20.60 -5.54 41.25
C THR A 894 -20.70 -5.30 39.73
N ASN A 895 -20.02 -6.13 38.91
CA ASN A 895 -19.98 -5.96 37.46
C ASN A 895 -20.78 -7.06 36.75
N GLY A 896 -21.67 -6.66 35.85
CA GLY A 896 -22.41 -7.55 34.97
C GLY A 896 -21.88 -7.49 33.54
N TYR A 897 -21.90 -8.63 32.85
CA TYR A 897 -21.49 -8.74 31.46
C TYR A 897 -22.49 -9.57 30.67
N LEU A 898 -22.93 -9.05 29.53
CA LEU A 898 -23.67 -9.83 28.54
C LEU A 898 -22.65 -10.59 27.69
N VAL A 899 -22.56 -11.90 27.91
CA VAL A 899 -21.51 -12.76 27.33
C VAL A 899 -21.89 -13.24 25.95
N THR A 900 -23.14 -13.67 25.77
CA THR A 900 -23.63 -14.09 24.45
C THR A 900 -25.15 -14.02 24.37
N TYR A 901 -25.66 -13.96 23.13
CA TYR A 901 -27.07 -14.10 22.82
C TYR A 901 -27.29 -15.32 21.94
N TYR A 902 -28.07 -16.28 22.46
CA TYR A 902 -28.48 -17.51 21.78
C TYR A 902 -30.01 -17.55 21.57
N GLY A 903 -30.69 -16.42 21.78
CA GLY A 903 -32.11 -16.27 21.49
C GLY A 903 -32.40 -16.34 19.98
N SER A 904 -33.66 -16.58 19.66
CA SER A 904 -34.14 -16.73 18.29
C SER A 904 -34.84 -15.49 17.73
N GLU A 905 -34.91 -14.41 18.51
CA GLU A 905 -35.58 -13.16 18.10
C GLU A 905 -34.62 -12.30 17.30
N GLY A 906 -35.12 -11.69 16.22
CA GLY A 906 -34.35 -10.76 15.41
C GLY A 906 -34.43 -9.32 15.92
N ASP A 907 -35.60 -8.90 16.39
CA ASP A 907 -35.83 -7.56 16.93
C ASP A 907 -35.70 -7.60 18.45
N ILE A 908 -34.59 -7.08 18.96
CA ILE A 908 -34.25 -7.19 20.38
C ILE A 908 -34.13 -5.82 21.05
N THR A 909 -34.62 -5.76 22.29
CA THR A 909 -34.24 -4.72 23.26
C THR A 909 -33.44 -5.39 24.36
N LEU A 910 -32.20 -4.96 24.57
CA LEU A 910 -31.36 -5.55 25.59
C LEU A 910 -31.99 -5.31 26.98
N PRO A 911 -31.91 -6.27 27.92
CA PRO A 911 -32.55 -6.16 29.23
C PRO A 911 -32.10 -4.90 30.00
N SER A 912 -33.00 -4.21 30.69
CA SER A 912 -32.62 -3.08 31.55
C SER A 912 -31.97 -3.50 32.88
N TYR A 913 -32.01 -4.80 33.19
CA TYR A 913 -31.36 -5.47 34.32
C TYR A 913 -31.30 -6.98 34.07
N PHE A 914 -30.52 -7.73 34.86
CA PHE A 914 -30.63 -9.19 34.95
C PHE A 914 -30.51 -9.68 36.40
N ILE A 915 -30.88 -10.95 36.65
CA ILE A 915 -30.76 -11.61 37.95
C ILE A 915 -29.57 -12.57 37.92
N ALA A 916 -28.55 -12.33 38.74
CA ALA A 916 -27.40 -13.20 38.86
C ALA A 916 -27.77 -14.59 39.44
N PRO A 917 -26.93 -15.64 39.28
CA PRO A 917 -27.22 -16.98 39.79
C PRO A 917 -27.42 -17.04 41.32
N ASP A 918 -26.87 -16.06 42.05
CA ASP A 918 -27.04 -15.89 43.50
C ASP A 918 -28.33 -15.14 43.90
N GLY A 919 -29.13 -14.69 42.92
CA GLY A 919 -30.37 -13.93 43.11
C GLY A 919 -30.21 -12.40 43.10
N THR A 920 -29.00 -11.85 42.91
CA THR A 920 -28.77 -10.39 42.91
C THR A 920 -29.30 -9.73 41.63
N GLN A 921 -30.01 -8.60 41.75
CA GLN A 921 -30.43 -7.79 40.60
C GLN A 921 -29.33 -6.80 40.19
N VAL A 922 -28.87 -6.88 38.94
CA VAL A 922 -27.80 -6.05 38.37
C VAL A 922 -28.40 -5.04 37.39
N ASN A 923 -28.27 -3.74 37.68
CA ASN A 923 -28.92 -2.64 36.94
C ASN A 923 -27.98 -1.89 35.97
N SER A 924 -26.74 -2.36 35.80
CA SER A 924 -25.77 -1.82 34.84
C SER A 924 -24.83 -2.94 34.39
N TYR A 925 -24.53 -3.02 33.11
CA TYR A 925 -23.65 -4.05 32.56
C TYR A 925 -23.02 -3.61 31.25
N GLU A 926 -21.98 -4.32 30.84
CA GLU A 926 -21.30 -4.13 29.56
C GLU A 926 -21.64 -5.28 28.60
N ILE A 927 -21.62 -4.98 27.30
CA ILE A 927 -21.68 -6.03 26.27
C ILE A 927 -20.25 -6.51 26.05
N ASN A 928 -20.00 -7.81 26.27
CA ASN A 928 -18.67 -8.35 26.04
C ASN A 928 -18.28 -8.30 24.56
N ALA A 929 -16.97 -8.35 24.34
CA ALA A 929 -16.42 -8.52 23.01
C ALA A 929 -17.06 -9.75 22.32
N TYR A 930 -17.48 -9.58 21.08
CA TYR A 930 -18.11 -10.60 20.24
C TYR A 930 -19.39 -11.26 20.79
N ALA A 931 -20.08 -10.66 21.77
CA ALA A 931 -21.26 -11.28 22.40
C ALA A 931 -22.38 -11.65 21.42
N PHE A 932 -22.56 -10.88 20.36
CA PHE A 932 -23.54 -11.09 19.29
C PHE A 932 -22.88 -11.39 17.94
N ALA A 933 -21.56 -11.60 17.89
CA ALA A 933 -20.87 -11.76 16.62
C ALA A 933 -21.43 -12.92 15.77
N TYR A 934 -21.55 -12.69 14.47
CA TYR A 934 -22.10 -13.59 13.47
C TYR A 934 -23.55 -13.99 13.73
N ASN A 935 -24.30 -13.22 14.52
CA ASN A 935 -25.72 -13.48 14.70
C ASN A 935 -26.50 -13.01 13.46
N GLU A 936 -26.85 -13.98 12.61
CA GLU A 936 -27.62 -13.75 11.39
C GLU A 936 -29.14 -13.63 11.64
N LEU A 937 -29.61 -13.78 12.88
CA LEU A 937 -31.03 -13.61 13.20
C LEU A 937 -31.39 -12.16 13.53
N LEU A 938 -30.43 -11.40 14.09
CA LEU A 938 -30.65 -10.01 14.49
C LEU A 938 -31.04 -9.13 13.30
N THR A 939 -32.16 -8.43 13.44
CA THR A 939 -32.74 -7.47 12.50
C THR A 939 -32.85 -6.08 13.09
N SER A 940 -33.06 -5.95 14.40
CA SER A 940 -33.09 -4.66 15.12
C SER A 940 -32.52 -4.79 16.53
N VAL A 941 -31.73 -3.82 16.99
CA VAL A 941 -31.13 -3.82 18.33
C VAL A 941 -31.33 -2.47 19.01
N VAL A 942 -31.95 -2.50 20.19
CA VAL A 942 -32.04 -1.35 21.11
C VAL A 942 -31.14 -1.59 22.33
N ILE A 943 -30.08 -0.79 22.44
CA ILE A 943 -29.15 -0.78 23.58
C ILE A 943 -29.64 0.27 24.59
N PRO A 944 -30.12 -0.13 25.79
CA PRO A 944 -30.69 0.79 26.76
C PRO A 944 -29.62 1.60 27.53
N ASP A 945 -30.08 2.66 28.21
CA ASP A 945 -29.23 3.57 29.01
C ASP A 945 -28.45 2.91 30.16
N CYS A 946 -28.77 1.68 30.55
CA CYS A 946 -28.02 0.96 31.59
C CYS A 946 -26.74 0.29 31.08
N VAL A 947 -26.56 0.21 29.76
CA VAL A 947 -25.36 -0.37 29.15
C VAL A 947 -24.25 0.67 29.16
N THR A 948 -23.13 0.34 29.81
CA THR A 948 -22.02 1.28 30.02
C THR A 948 -20.92 1.18 28.96
N GLY A 949 -20.85 0.05 28.23
CA GLY A 949 -19.84 -0.16 27.20
C GLY A 949 -20.23 -1.26 26.21
N ILE A 950 -19.71 -1.13 24.99
CA ILE A 950 -19.86 -2.10 23.90
C ILE A 950 -18.47 -2.64 23.55
N GLY A 951 -18.22 -3.93 23.79
CA GLY A 951 -16.91 -4.54 23.56
C GLY A 951 -16.48 -4.62 22.08
N GLU A 952 -15.19 -4.89 21.87
CA GLU A 952 -14.59 -5.16 20.56
C GLU A 952 -15.39 -6.20 19.77
N GLY A 953 -15.77 -5.89 18.53
CA GLY A 953 -16.52 -6.80 17.68
C GLY A 953 -17.85 -7.32 18.26
N ALA A 954 -18.45 -6.65 19.26
CA ALA A 954 -19.66 -7.11 19.95
C ALA A 954 -20.77 -7.59 19.00
N PHE A 955 -20.97 -6.91 17.87
CA PHE A 955 -21.94 -7.23 16.83
C PHE A 955 -21.27 -7.55 15.47
N TYR A 956 -20.01 -7.99 15.48
CA TYR A 956 -19.23 -8.29 14.26
C TYR A 956 -19.98 -9.27 13.34
N HIS A 957 -20.22 -8.91 12.08
CA HIS A 957 -20.92 -9.71 11.07
C HIS A 957 -22.36 -10.12 11.42
N CYS A 958 -23.11 -9.26 12.14
CA CYS A 958 -24.56 -9.38 12.23
C CYS A 958 -25.23 -8.91 10.93
N LYS A 959 -25.15 -9.74 9.88
CA LYS A 959 -25.43 -9.32 8.49
C LYS A 959 -26.85 -8.81 8.24
N ASN A 960 -27.83 -9.32 8.99
CA ASN A 960 -29.23 -8.95 8.82
C ASN A 960 -29.68 -7.77 9.70
N LEU A 961 -28.76 -7.23 10.54
CA LEU A 961 -29.07 -6.12 11.44
C LEU A 961 -29.35 -4.86 10.61
N SER A 962 -30.60 -4.39 10.66
CA SER A 962 -31.11 -3.30 9.82
C SER A 962 -31.33 -1.97 10.57
N SER A 963 -31.54 -2.02 11.89
CA SER A 963 -31.67 -0.82 12.74
C SER A 963 -30.96 -0.97 14.09
N LEU A 964 -30.35 0.11 14.55
CA LEU A 964 -29.62 0.17 15.82
C LEU A 964 -29.93 1.45 16.60
N THR A 965 -30.28 1.32 17.87
CA THR A 965 -30.35 2.44 18.83
C THR A 965 -29.27 2.28 19.89
N VAL A 966 -28.41 3.29 20.05
CA VAL A 966 -27.36 3.35 21.07
C VAL A 966 -27.78 4.29 22.19
N GLY A 967 -28.07 3.76 23.38
CA GLY A 967 -28.51 4.52 24.55
C GLY A 967 -27.43 5.41 25.16
N LYS A 968 -27.86 6.35 26.02
CA LYS A 968 -26.99 7.44 26.53
C LYS A 968 -25.94 7.00 27.55
N GLY A 969 -26.10 5.83 28.15
CA GLY A 969 -25.18 5.29 29.15
C GLY A 969 -23.88 4.76 28.57
N VAL A 970 -23.82 4.56 27.24
CA VAL A 970 -22.66 3.99 26.56
C VAL A 970 -21.52 4.99 26.60
N ALA A 971 -20.46 4.63 27.34
CA ALA A 971 -19.28 5.46 27.55
C ALA A 971 -18.03 4.89 26.88
N ASP A 972 -18.14 3.76 26.17
CA ASP A 972 -17.07 3.20 25.33
C ASP A 972 -17.64 2.27 24.24
N ILE A 973 -17.04 2.31 23.05
CA ILE A 973 -17.35 1.40 21.93
C ILE A 973 -16.03 0.86 21.38
N GLY A 974 -15.83 -0.45 21.55
CA GLY A 974 -14.64 -1.16 21.12
C GLY A 974 -14.45 -1.20 19.61
N ALA A 975 -13.23 -1.50 19.19
CA ALA A 975 -12.88 -1.57 17.78
C ALA A 975 -13.77 -2.56 17.01
N GLN A 976 -14.15 -2.20 15.79
CA GLN A 976 -14.94 -3.03 14.88
C GLN A 976 -16.27 -3.56 15.47
N ALA A 977 -16.82 -2.92 16.52
CA ALA A 977 -18.01 -3.40 17.21
C ALA A 977 -19.18 -3.76 16.28
N PHE A 978 -19.33 -3.04 15.16
CA PHE A 978 -20.39 -3.25 14.16
C PHE A 978 -19.84 -3.52 12.74
N ASN A 979 -18.60 -4.01 12.63
CA ASN A 979 -18.03 -4.35 11.34
C ASN A 979 -18.80 -5.52 10.70
N GLY A 980 -19.13 -5.40 9.41
CA GLY A 980 -19.86 -6.44 8.69
C GLY A 980 -21.38 -6.47 8.95
N CYS A 981 -21.93 -5.49 9.66
CA CYS A 981 -23.37 -5.25 9.75
C CYS A 981 -23.88 -4.58 8.46
N GLY A 982 -23.89 -5.35 7.37
CA GLY A 982 -24.15 -4.86 6.02
C GLY A 982 -25.57 -4.35 5.79
N ALA A 983 -26.59 -4.92 6.43
CA ALA A 983 -27.99 -4.53 6.22
C ALA A 983 -28.43 -3.26 6.97
N LEU A 984 -27.56 -2.60 7.75
CA LEU A 984 -27.91 -1.42 8.53
C LEU A 984 -28.44 -0.29 7.62
N THR A 985 -29.65 0.18 7.91
CA THR A 985 -30.31 1.30 7.22
C THR A 985 -30.56 2.50 8.14
N GLU A 986 -30.62 2.28 9.45
CA GLU A 986 -30.84 3.34 10.44
C GLU A 986 -30.00 3.13 11.71
N ILE A 987 -29.33 4.20 12.15
CA ILE A 987 -28.68 4.28 13.46
C ILE A 987 -29.18 5.53 14.19
N GLU A 988 -29.73 5.33 15.38
CA GLU A 988 -30.00 6.39 16.35
C GLU A 988 -28.90 6.39 17.42
N TYR A 989 -28.06 7.43 17.42
CA TYR A 989 -26.90 7.53 18.31
C TYR A 989 -27.14 8.56 19.42
N ASN A 990 -27.27 8.10 20.67
CA ASN A 990 -27.55 8.93 21.84
C ASN A 990 -26.46 8.91 22.93
N ALA A 991 -25.31 8.27 22.69
CA ALA A 991 -24.21 8.17 23.67
C ALA A 991 -23.63 9.55 24.03
N VAL A 992 -23.32 9.76 25.32
CA VAL A 992 -22.73 11.02 25.84
C VAL A 992 -21.20 10.98 25.79
N ASP A 993 -20.57 12.16 25.65
CA ASP A 993 -19.15 12.39 25.33
C ASP A 993 -18.14 11.42 25.98
N LEU A 994 -17.31 10.82 25.11
CA LEU A 994 -16.19 9.95 25.46
C LEU A 994 -14.99 10.77 25.97
N GLU A 995 -14.83 10.91 27.29
CA GLU A 995 -13.56 11.38 27.88
C GLU A 995 -12.47 10.29 27.80
N LYS A 996 -11.87 10.08 26.61
CA LYS A 996 -10.46 9.65 26.35
C LYS A 996 -10.27 8.93 25.00
N TYR A 997 -9.43 9.53 24.16
CA TYR A 997 -8.54 8.97 23.10
C TYR A 997 -8.50 7.44 22.87
N VAL A 998 -8.53 6.96 21.61
CA VAL A 998 -7.43 6.24 20.90
C VAL A 998 -7.62 6.36 19.37
N MET A 999 -6.53 6.56 18.61
CA MET A 999 -6.53 6.42 17.15
C MET A 999 -6.90 4.97 16.72
N SER A 1000 -7.51 4.81 15.53
CA SER A 1000 -7.69 3.54 14.78
C SER A 1000 -8.81 2.53 15.13
N ASN A 1001 -9.87 2.88 15.88
CA ASN A 1001 -10.89 1.88 16.27
C ASN A 1001 -12.04 1.64 15.26
N TRP A 1002 -12.36 2.59 14.36
CA TRP A 1002 -13.47 2.55 13.37
C TRP A 1002 -14.63 1.57 13.69
N PRO A 1003 -15.47 1.87 14.71
CA PRO A 1003 -16.49 0.94 15.21
C PRO A 1003 -17.50 0.48 14.14
N PHE A 1004 -17.80 1.37 13.18
CA PHE A 1004 -18.78 1.17 12.11
C PHE A 1004 -18.15 0.93 10.74
N PHE A 1005 -16.90 0.45 10.69
CA PHE A 1005 -16.21 0.16 9.42
C PHE A 1005 -17.05 -0.76 8.53
N GLY A 1006 -17.37 -0.31 7.31
CA GLY A 1006 -18.14 -1.09 6.33
C GLY A 1006 -19.60 -1.37 6.71
N ALA A 1007 -20.15 -0.72 7.73
CA ALA A 1007 -21.57 -0.86 8.08
C ALA A 1007 -22.49 -0.32 6.98
N GLY A 1008 -23.66 -0.94 6.83
CA GLY A 1008 -24.71 -0.52 5.90
C GLY A 1008 -24.44 -0.76 4.41
N ILE A 1009 -23.37 -1.49 4.05
CA ILE A 1009 -22.95 -1.65 2.64
C ILE A 1009 -23.94 -2.44 1.78
N ASP A 1010 -24.71 -3.35 2.38
CA ASP A 1010 -25.73 -4.17 1.72
C ASP A 1010 -27.14 -3.55 1.84
N GLY A 1011 -27.28 -2.49 2.64
CA GLY A 1011 -28.55 -1.77 2.84
C GLY A 1011 -28.87 -0.80 1.71
N ASN A 1012 -30.14 -0.40 1.59
CA ASN A 1012 -30.60 0.63 0.63
C ASN A 1012 -30.27 2.06 1.11
N GLY A 1013 -29.06 2.26 1.65
CA GLY A 1013 -28.58 3.49 2.26
C GLY A 1013 -28.76 3.54 3.77
N LEU A 1014 -27.68 3.85 4.47
CA LEU A 1014 -27.67 4.05 5.92
C LEU A 1014 -27.88 5.52 6.29
N THR A 1015 -28.82 5.77 7.18
CA THR A 1015 -29.05 7.06 7.85
C THR A 1015 -28.55 7.00 9.29
N VAL A 1016 -27.73 7.97 9.68
CA VAL A 1016 -27.30 8.16 11.08
C VAL A 1016 -27.91 9.44 11.62
N THR A 1017 -28.62 9.33 12.74
CA THR A 1017 -29.17 10.46 13.49
C THR A 1017 -28.45 10.59 14.83
N PHE A 1018 -27.75 11.72 15.03
CA PHE A 1018 -27.16 12.08 16.32
C PHE A 1018 -28.21 12.82 17.16
N GLY A 1019 -28.65 12.19 18.25
CA GLY A 1019 -29.76 12.70 19.07
C GLY A 1019 -29.39 13.87 19.99
N ASP A 1020 -30.36 14.35 20.77
CA ASP A 1020 -30.22 15.55 21.61
C ASP A 1020 -29.26 15.37 22.80
N SER A 1021 -28.91 14.14 23.17
CA SER A 1021 -27.93 13.88 24.24
C SER A 1021 -26.48 13.99 23.79
N VAL A 1022 -26.21 14.10 22.49
CA VAL A 1022 -24.85 14.16 21.94
C VAL A 1022 -24.32 15.60 22.00
N GLU A 1023 -23.22 15.80 22.72
CA GLU A 1023 -22.54 17.11 22.81
C GLU A 1023 -21.39 17.23 21.79
N SER A 1024 -20.65 16.16 21.51
CA SER A 1024 -19.61 16.11 20.49
C SER A 1024 -19.62 14.80 19.69
N ILE A 1025 -19.28 14.87 18.40
CA ILE A 1025 -19.06 13.66 17.59
C ILE A 1025 -17.58 13.27 17.73
N PRO A 1026 -17.26 12.06 18.24
CA PRO A 1026 -15.89 11.62 18.47
C PRO A 1026 -15.03 11.49 17.20
N TYR A 1027 -13.71 11.45 17.40
CA TYR A 1027 -12.72 11.15 16.35
C TYR A 1027 -13.07 9.84 15.64
N GLY A 1028 -13.16 9.85 14.31
CA GLY A 1028 -13.25 8.63 13.50
C GLY A 1028 -14.46 7.73 13.74
N LEU A 1029 -15.50 8.17 14.46
CA LEU A 1029 -16.64 7.33 14.88
C LEU A 1029 -17.26 6.56 13.70
N MET A 1030 -17.53 7.27 12.59
CA MET A 1030 -18.13 6.73 11.37
C MET A 1030 -17.15 6.70 10.19
N GLY A 1031 -15.83 6.77 10.45
CA GLY A 1031 -14.82 6.70 9.40
C GLY A 1031 -14.90 5.37 8.63
N ARG A 1032 -14.84 5.43 7.30
CA ARG A 1032 -14.96 4.31 6.36
C ARG A 1032 -16.28 3.53 6.48
N CYS A 1033 -17.35 4.21 6.87
CA CYS A 1033 -18.70 3.66 6.84
C CYS A 1033 -19.25 3.69 5.40
N LEU A 1034 -18.95 2.66 4.62
CA LEU A 1034 -19.19 2.63 3.16
C LEU A 1034 -20.68 2.63 2.78
N GLY A 1035 -21.59 2.22 3.67
CA GLY A 1035 -23.03 2.27 3.45
C GLY A 1035 -23.69 3.60 3.82
N LEU A 1036 -22.97 4.51 4.49
CA LEU A 1036 -23.53 5.77 4.99
C LEU A 1036 -23.96 6.67 3.84
N THR A 1037 -25.24 7.06 3.81
CA THR A 1037 -25.83 7.92 2.78
C THR A 1037 -26.35 9.25 3.32
N THR A 1038 -26.82 9.27 4.57
CA THR A 1038 -27.41 10.45 5.21
C THR A 1038 -26.89 10.61 6.64
N VAL A 1039 -26.46 11.82 6.97
CA VAL A 1039 -26.05 12.22 8.32
C VAL A 1039 -26.94 13.37 8.81
N ILE A 1040 -27.58 13.19 9.97
CA ILE A 1040 -28.41 14.20 10.63
C ILE A 1040 -27.79 14.53 11.98
N ILE A 1041 -27.30 15.77 12.12
CA ILE A 1041 -26.66 16.28 13.34
C ILE A 1041 -27.62 17.24 14.04
N SER A 1042 -27.98 16.96 15.30
CA SER A 1042 -28.90 17.80 16.08
C SER A 1042 -28.31 19.16 16.47
N ASP A 1043 -29.17 20.08 16.91
CA ASP A 1043 -28.78 21.41 17.40
C ASP A 1043 -27.98 21.38 18.72
N ASN A 1044 -27.93 20.25 19.43
CA ASN A 1044 -27.16 20.18 20.68
C ASN A 1044 -25.65 19.99 20.42
N VAL A 1045 -25.26 19.36 19.31
CA VAL A 1045 -23.86 19.04 18.98
C VAL A 1045 -23.03 20.32 18.80
N LYS A 1046 -21.90 20.41 19.53
CA LYS A 1046 -20.98 21.56 19.52
C LYS A 1046 -19.83 21.39 18.56
N SER A 1047 -19.36 20.17 18.33
CA SER A 1047 -18.18 19.90 17.48
C SER A 1047 -18.27 18.57 16.74
N ILE A 1048 -17.79 18.57 15.50
CA ILE A 1048 -17.53 17.37 14.70
C ILE A 1048 -16.04 17.02 14.79
N GLY A 1049 -15.70 15.84 15.30
CA GLY A 1049 -14.32 15.39 15.48
C GLY A 1049 -13.54 15.20 14.18
N ASN A 1050 -12.21 15.07 14.29
CA ASN A 1050 -11.35 14.77 13.15
C ASN A 1050 -11.68 13.39 12.56
N TYR A 1051 -11.64 13.27 11.23
CA TYR A 1051 -11.92 12.03 10.49
C TYR A 1051 -13.30 11.39 10.79
N ALA A 1052 -14.24 12.13 11.41
CA ALA A 1052 -15.50 11.58 11.92
C ALA A 1052 -16.30 10.80 10.86
N PHE A 1053 -16.23 11.23 9.60
CA PHE A 1053 -16.90 10.64 8.44
C PHE A 1053 -15.94 10.45 7.24
N GLU A 1054 -14.64 10.32 7.47
CA GLU A 1054 -13.64 10.11 6.41
C GLU A 1054 -14.01 8.88 5.54
N SER A 1055 -13.86 8.98 4.22
CA SER A 1055 -14.08 7.92 3.23
C SER A 1055 -15.48 7.29 3.29
N CYS A 1056 -16.50 8.06 3.68
CA CYS A 1056 -17.89 7.67 3.51
C CYS A 1056 -18.32 7.93 2.05
N ILE A 1057 -17.80 7.11 1.13
CA ILE A 1057 -17.91 7.34 -0.32
C ILE A 1057 -19.37 7.43 -0.82
N ASN A 1058 -20.32 6.81 -0.11
CA ASN A 1058 -21.74 6.86 -0.46
C ASN A 1058 -22.55 7.98 0.21
N LEU A 1059 -21.90 8.84 1.01
CA LEU A 1059 -22.57 9.93 1.73
C LEU A 1059 -23.08 10.97 0.72
N THR A 1060 -24.38 11.26 0.75
CA THR A 1060 -25.04 12.20 -0.18
C THR A 1060 -25.65 13.40 0.52
N VAL A 1061 -26.12 13.23 1.76
CA VAL A 1061 -26.83 14.27 2.52
C VAL A 1061 -26.18 14.44 3.89
N VAL A 1062 -25.82 15.67 4.22
CA VAL A 1062 -25.35 16.07 5.56
C VAL A 1062 -26.17 17.25 6.03
N THR A 1063 -26.89 17.08 7.14
CA THR A 1063 -27.59 18.16 7.85
C THR A 1063 -26.79 18.51 9.10
N ILE A 1064 -26.29 19.74 9.17
CA ILE A 1064 -25.49 20.24 10.31
C ILE A 1064 -26.39 21.13 11.18
N GLY A 1065 -26.58 20.77 12.45
CA GLY A 1065 -27.35 21.55 13.41
C GLY A 1065 -26.74 22.92 13.73
N SER A 1066 -27.58 23.86 14.11
CA SER A 1066 -27.23 25.27 14.42
C SER A 1066 -26.39 25.44 15.69
N GLY A 1067 -26.17 24.37 16.45
CA GLY A 1067 -25.26 24.36 17.60
C GLY A 1067 -23.79 24.10 17.26
N VAL A 1068 -23.49 23.64 16.04
CA VAL A 1068 -22.12 23.22 15.66
C VAL A 1068 -21.23 24.46 15.51
N THR A 1069 -20.12 24.48 16.26
CA THR A 1069 -19.14 25.58 16.27
C THR A 1069 -17.83 25.24 15.56
N SER A 1070 -17.52 23.96 15.37
CA SER A 1070 -16.27 23.52 14.74
C SER A 1070 -16.40 22.21 13.97
N ILE A 1071 -15.78 22.14 12.79
CA ILE A 1071 -15.63 20.94 11.96
C ILE A 1071 -14.15 20.52 11.95
N GLY A 1072 -13.84 19.28 12.33
CA GLY A 1072 -12.47 18.77 12.45
C GLY A 1072 -11.70 18.57 11.13
N ARG A 1073 -10.40 18.30 11.23
CA ARG A 1073 -9.51 17.93 10.11
C ARG A 1073 -10.03 16.67 9.42
N SER A 1074 -10.06 16.67 8.08
CA SER A 1074 -10.47 15.53 7.25
C SER A 1074 -11.84 14.94 7.62
N ALA A 1075 -12.73 15.73 8.25
CA ALA A 1075 -13.99 15.23 8.80
C ALA A 1075 -14.88 14.51 7.77
N PHE A 1076 -14.86 14.95 6.51
CA PHE A 1076 -15.58 14.39 5.36
C PHE A 1076 -14.65 14.13 4.16
N GLU A 1077 -13.35 13.92 4.37
CA GLU A 1077 -12.41 13.65 3.28
C GLU A 1077 -12.80 12.36 2.52
N PHE A 1078 -12.74 12.32 1.19
CA PHE A 1078 -13.19 11.22 0.31
C PHE A 1078 -14.69 10.86 0.41
N CYS A 1079 -15.56 11.81 0.77
CA CYS A 1079 -17.02 11.64 0.64
C CYS A 1079 -17.47 11.92 -0.80
N GLU A 1080 -17.12 11.02 -1.71
CA GLU A 1080 -17.19 11.20 -3.17
C GLU A 1080 -18.61 11.46 -3.73
N ARG A 1081 -19.69 11.12 -3.01
CA ARG A 1081 -21.07 11.38 -3.46
C ARG A 1081 -21.73 12.59 -2.80
N LEU A 1082 -21.04 13.30 -1.91
CA LEU A 1082 -21.57 14.45 -1.22
C LEU A 1082 -21.58 15.65 -2.16
N ARG A 1083 -22.78 16.09 -2.58
CA ARG A 1083 -22.95 17.13 -3.61
C ARG A 1083 -23.25 18.53 -3.06
N SER A 1084 -23.83 18.63 -1.89
CA SER A 1084 -24.13 19.91 -1.26
C SER A 1084 -23.99 19.83 0.23
N VAL A 1085 -23.49 20.89 0.86
CA VAL A 1085 -23.49 21.03 2.32
C VAL A 1085 -23.86 22.45 2.73
N VAL A 1086 -24.73 22.55 3.72
CA VAL A 1086 -25.07 23.81 4.37
C VAL A 1086 -24.21 23.93 5.63
N ILE A 1087 -23.41 25.00 5.71
CA ILE A 1087 -22.60 25.37 6.86
C ILE A 1087 -23.39 26.42 7.67
N PRO A 1088 -23.85 26.07 8.89
CA PRO A 1088 -24.59 27.00 9.74
C PRO A 1088 -23.76 28.21 10.16
N ALA A 1089 -24.44 29.33 10.45
CA ALA A 1089 -23.80 30.58 10.89
C ALA A 1089 -23.01 30.46 12.21
N SER A 1090 -23.26 29.39 12.98
CA SER A 1090 -22.58 29.09 14.25
C SER A 1090 -21.16 28.54 14.05
N VAL A 1091 -20.81 28.05 12.86
CA VAL A 1091 -19.51 27.43 12.61
C VAL A 1091 -18.41 28.50 12.55
N THR A 1092 -17.46 28.40 13.49
CA THR A 1092 -16.33 29.34 13.63
C THR A 1092 -14.99 28.75 13.16
N SER A 1093 -14.91 27.43 12.93
CA SER A 1093 -13.69 26.74 12.53
C SER A 1093 -13.97 25.53 11.64
N ILE A 1094 -13.18 25.36 10.57
CA ILE A 1094 -13.18 24.20 9.67
C ILE A 1094 -11.73 23.72 9.53
N GLY A 1095 -11.47 22.45 9.82
CA GLY A 1095 -10.14 21.85 9.79
C GLY A 1095 -9.60 21.59 8.37
N GLN A 1096 -8.29 21.39 8.26
CA GLN A 1096 -7.61 21.08 6.99
C GLN A 1096 -8.21 19.83 6.33
N HIS A 1097 -8.38 19.85 5.00
CA HIS A 1097 -8.95 18.73 4.20
C HIS A 1097 -10.37 18.29 4.61
N ALA A 1098 -11.11 19.09 5.40
CA ALA A 1098 -12.42 18.67 5.94
C ALA A 1098 -13.41 18.16 4.88
N PHE A 1099 -13.31 18.63 3.63
CA PHE A 1099 -14.13 18.18 2.49
C PHE A 1099 -13.27 17.81 1.27
N ASN A 1100 -12.00 17.40 1.47
CA ASN A 1100 -11.11 17.00 0.36
C ASN A 1100 -11.69 15.78 -0.39
N ALA A 1101 -11.54 15.73 -1.72
CA ALA A 1101 -12.07 14.64 -2.55
C ALA A 1101 -13.58 14.33 -2.35
N CYS A 1102 -14.39 15.36 -2.05
CA CYS A 1102 -15.85 15.29 -2.16
C CYS A 1102 -16.30 15.79 -3.54
N SER A 1103 -17.38 15.24 -4.09
CA SER A 1103 -17.99 15.75 -5.34
C SER A 1103 -18.96 16.91 -5.09
N LEU A 1104 -18.57 17.85 -4.21
CA LEU A 1104 -19.41 19.00 -3.87
C LEU A 1104 -19.66 19.85 -5.12
N SER A 1105 -20.92 20.05 -5.45
CA SER A 1105 -21.40 21.02 -6.44
C SER A 1105 -21.79 22.35 -5.80
N GLU A 1106 -22.12 22.37 -4.50
CA GLU A 1106 -22.57 23.56 -3.78
C GLU A 1106 -22.15 23.54 -2.30
N ILE A 1107 -21.73 24.69 -1.77
CA ILE A 1107 -21.56 24.92 -0.33
C ILE A 1107 -22.31 26.19 0.03
N ILE A 1108 -23.27 26.10 0.95
CA ILE A 1108 -24.10 27.24 1.39
C ILE A 1108 -23.66 27.65 2.78
N PHE A 1109 -23.28 28.91 2.97
CA PHE A 1109 -23.03 29.49 4.31
C PHE A 1109 -24.24 30.29 4.75
N GLU A 1110 -24.89 29.89 5.85
CA GLU A 1110 -26.00 30.66 6.39
C GLU A 1110 -25.55 32.00 6.98
N GLY A 1111 -26.33 33.07 6.78
CA GLY A 1111 -26.12 34.38 7.42
C GLY A 1111 -25.30 35.43 6.65
N THR A 1112 -25.11 35.28 5.33
CA THR A 1112 -24.31 36.21 4.49
C THR A 1112 -25.14 37.02 3.47
N ASP A 1113 -26.01 37.92 3.94
CA ASP A 1113 -26.65 38.90 3.07
C ASP A 1113 -25.61 39.89 2.48
N GLY A 1114 -25.20 39.70 1.22
CA GLY A 1114 -24.57 40.76 0.39
C GLY A 1114 -23.19 40.50 -0.21
N TRP A 1115 -22.98 39.44 -1.00
CA TRP A 1115 -21.74 39.27 -1.78
C TRP A 1115 -21.92 39.63 -3.26
N GLN A 1116 -21.17 40.65 -3.73
CA GLN A 1116 -20.88 40.87 -5.14
C GLN A 1116 -19.43 40.41 -5.43
N ALA A 1117 -19.24 39.55 -6.42
CA ALA A 1117 -17.93 39.25 -6.95
C ALA A 1117 -17.46 40.41 -7.86
N SER A 1118 -16.40 41.11 -7.48
CA SER A 1118 -15.66 41.99 -8.40
C SER A 1118 -14.36 41.34 -8.83
N THR A 1119 -14.17 41.25 -10.14
CA THR A 1119 -12.97 40.77 -10.84
C THR A 1119 -11.77 41.70 -10.61
N SER A 1120 -10.63 41.16 -10.19
CA SER A 1120 -9.29 41.37 -10.81
C SER A 1120 -8.13 41.04 -9.84
N SER A 1121 -7.26 40.14 -10.32
CA SER A 1121 -5.79 40.08 -10.14
C SER A 1121 -5.14 40.57 -8.83
N SER A 1122 -4.60 39.62 -8.04
CA SER A 1122 -3.16 39.43 -7.79
C SER A 1122 -2.94 38.65 -6.48
N PHE A 1123 -2.37 37.45 -6.60
CA PHE A 1123 -1.91 36.62 -5.47
C PHE A 1123 -0.70 37.26 -4.77
N VAL A 1124 -0.67 37.19 -3.44
CA VAL A 1124 0.58 37.12 -2.67
C VAL A 1124 0.41 35.99 -1.65
N ASP A 1125 1.36 35.07 -1.70
CA ASP A 1125 1.54 33.88 -0.86
C ASP A 1125 1.97 34.25 0.58
N TYR A 1126 1.80 33.33 1.55
CA TYR A 1126 2.74 32.99 2.63
C TYR A 1126 2.09 32.13 3.74
N THR A 1127 2.86 31.14 4.15
CA THR A 1127 2.60 30.04 5.09
C THR A 1127 2.74 30.42 6.59
N THR A 1128 1.92 29.76 7.42
CA THR A 1128 2.05 29.48 8.88
C THR A 1128 2.37 30.61 9.88
N LEU A 1129 1.42 30.89 10.82
CA LEU A 1129 1.65 30.90 12.29
C LEU A 1129 0.39 31.26 13.12
N ALA A 1130 0.12 30.39 14.10
CA ALA A 1130 -0.35 30.60 15.48
C ALA A 1130 -1.49 31.60 15.83
N SER A 1131 -2.51 31.05 16.50
CA SER A 1131 -3.34 31.63 17.57
C SER A 1131 -3.48 33.16 17.65
N ALA A 1132 -4.58 33.72 17.14
CA ALA A 1132 -5.24 34.91 17.69
C ALA A 1132 -6.65 35.10 17.10
N ASP A 1133 -7.63 35.17 18.00
CA ASP A 1133 -8.97 35.78 17.91
C ASP A 1133 -9.58 36.15 16.55
N LEU A 1134 -10.67 35.42 16.22
CA LEU A 1134 -11.73 35.81 15.29
C LEU A 1134 -12.53 37.00 15.85
N ALA A 1135 -11.95 38.20 15.78
CA ALA A 1135 -12.65 39.45 16.06
C ALA A 1135 -12.38 40.47 14.95
N ASN A 1136 -12.60 40.09 13.68
CA ASN A 1136 -12.88 41.04 12.60
C ASN A 1136 -13.47 40.31 11.39
N THR A 1137 -14.71 40.67 11.06
CA THR A 1137 -15.61 39.98 10.12
C THR A 1137 -15.35 40.35 8.65
N SER A 1138 -14.13 40.18 8.15
CA SER A 1138 -13.83 40.35 6.72
C SER A 1138 -12.93 39.28 6.10
N THR A 1139 -12.71 38.15 6.79
CA THR A 1139 -11.79 37.07 6.36
C THR A 1139 -12.43 35.69 6.24
N ALA A 1140 -13.76 35.57 6.39
CA ALA A 1140 -14.44 34.28 6.25
C ALA A 1140 -14.55 33.74 4.80
N ALA A 1141 -14.17 34.53 3.80
CA ALA A 1141 -14.30 34.16 2.39
C ALA A 1141 -12.98 33.78 1.70
N THR A 1142 -11.87 33.71 2.43
CA THR A 1142 -10.54 33.42 1.83
C THR A 1142 -10.00 32.02 2.18
N TYR A 1143 -10.77 31.19 2.88
CA TYR A 1143 -10.38 29.81 3.24
C TYR A 1143 -11.09 28.70 2.45
N LEU A 1144 -11.84 29.08 1.43
CA LEU A 1144 -12.35 28.15 0.42
C LEU A 1144 -11.54 28.33 -0.86
N ASN A 1145 -10.51 27.51 -1.02
CA ASN A 1145 -9.91 27.30 -2.34
C ASN A 1145 -10.92 26.50 -3.18
N LEU A 1146 -11.88 27.22 -3.77
CA LEU A 1146 -12.98 26.76 -4.63
C LEU A 1146 -12.53 26.26 -6.01
N THR A 1147 -11.32 25.69 -6.13
CA THR A 1147 -10.78 25.27 -7.44
C THR A 1147 -11.28 23.89 -7.89
N TYR A 1148 -12.13 23.21 -7.09
CA TYR A 1148 -12.75 21.92 -7.47
C TYR A 1148 -14.29 21.91 -7.53
N CYS A 1149 -14.95 23.08 -7.50
CA CYS A 1149 -16.41 23.21 -7.69
C CYS A 1149 -16.73 24.17 -8.84
N ALA A 1150 -16.58 23.73 -10.10
CA ALA A 1150 -17.12 24.47 -11.24
C ALA A 1150 -17.55 23.51 -12.36
N TYR A 1151 -18.75 22.95 -12.24
CA TYR A 1151 -19.59 22.74 -13.41
C TYR A 1151 -21.07 22.85 -13.04
N TYR A 1152 -21.80 23.68 -13.78
CA TYR A 1152 -23.22 24.06 -13.66
C TYR A 1152 -23.56 25.31 -12.83
N TRP A 1153 -23.33 26.48 -13.43
CA TRP A 1153 -24.23 27.62 -13.28
C TRP A 1153 -24.98 27.82 -14.62
N ARG A 1154 -26.30 27.62 -14.62
CA ARG A 1154 -27.20 28.20 -15.64
C ARG A 1154 -28.12 29.22 -14.97
N LYS A 1155 -28.26 30.35 -15.66
CA LYS A 1155 -29.13 31.49 -15.36
C LYS A 1155 -30.55 31.04 -15.00
N VAL A 1156 -31.02 31.36 -13.81
CA VAL A 1156 -32.46 31.53 -13.54
C VAL A 1156 -32.86 32.93 -14.01
N LYS A 1157 -33.96 33.00 -14.74
CA LYS A 1157 -34.68 34.24 -14.99
C LYS A 1157 -35.95 34.23 -14.15
#